data_AF-A0AAN4YB06-F1
#
_entry.id   AF-A0AAN4YB06-F1
#
_cell.length_a   1.000
_cell.length_b   1.000
_cell.length_c   1.000
_cell.angle_alpha   90.00
_cell.angle_beta   90.00
_cell.angle_gamma   90.00
#
_symmetry.space_group_name_H-M   'P 1'
#
loop_
_entity.id
_entity.type
_entity.pdbx_description
1 polymer ?
#
loop_
_entity_poly.entity_id
_entity_poly.type
_entity_poly.pdbx_seq_one_letter_code
_entity_poly.pdbx_strand_id
1 'polypeptide(L)'
;MPVPKQNRSVDTDNIQGSIWPRLPKYYETYLFFKITDNEKFRQHLRGILDKGVITTGTECEEHLKSVGEFEEACAYSRRHVPEKDRKPFTAVNVAFTHMGLLKVEHPEVEVNFAQALAEDPDEYCRDRINEGLFEKGMFDDLVYEGADSPPALDPDFRAPPGNESKTGLDRWKWRVDGVFIVAAHNAKALRRKIVDLEDAFNVGDADENSMKIAFRRDERCAPEPDIISLVTAGRELIYDTGAPVAKAIHEDNPDLAFDNTFDFRPKKDIKGCPFAAHIRKMRPRADKKRDFGSEEDDENHKPLPEPGEDEAFDEGQKEDASVILRRGITFGPELTAEEISKGETIEHRGILPPTFESPCPPAKMLINIGWASNSSFPEYKTKTFPDGPGMDPFINQRLRTDHPEGHISLYDGSNPNKTVKLDLGLSPWVDQKGGEYFFTPSIRALREQFSADTVNTEGESEDPEEDPVVKKLQAKIDELEQEQKALLKITEERVADIENLEAQLKEAQESHQKFVEETRKGTVVGYAGLIHLDFLNKLETGDLRQLKHQVRDALAQLAGDVDWKTWQRTIRELNSKYGFDLLYGNGGHYEGRHWREWKEIQYSTSNSDYDRTVAFRNRMGQWCNNAKWKAEGGDAAGCALMWLTFVIQLHDVLQVYRPDVC
;
A
#
# COMPACT_ATOMS: atom_id res chain seq x y z
N MET A 1 -13.74 -20.35 -10.38
CA MET A 1 -14.91 -20.58 -9.50
C MET A 1 -14.50 -20.30 -8.05
N PRO A 2 -15.35 -19.68 -7.22
CA PRO A 2 -14.99 -19.43 -5.83
C PRO A 2 -14.81 -20.74 -5.08
N VAL A 3 -13.71 -20.83 -4.32
CA VAL A 3 -13.43 -21.95 -3.42
C VAL A 3 -14.57 -22.06 -2.39
N PRO A 4 -15.13 -23.25 -2.11
CA PRO A 4 -16.14 -23.43 -1.06
C PRO A 4 -15.64 -22.92 0.30
N LYS A 5 -16.52 -22.33 1.12
CA LYS A 5 -16.13 -21.70 2.41
C LYS A 5 -15.31 -22.63 3.30
N GLN A 6 -15.67 -23.92 3.37
CA GLN A 6 -14.96 -24.93 4.18
C GLN A 6 -13.51 -25.18 3.72
N ASN A 7 -13.17 -24.81 2.49
CA ASN A 7 -11.87 -25.05 1.88
C ASN A 7 -11.02 -23.77 1.80
N ARG A 8 -11.46 -22.66 2.42
CA ARG A 8 -10.74 -21.39 2.43
C ARG A 8 -9.83 -21.32 3.65
N SER A 9 -8.63 -20.76 3.47
CA SER A 9 -7.76 -20.36 4.58
C SER A 9 -8.27 -19.10 5.30
N VAL A 10 -9.16 -18.34 4.65
CA VAL A 10 -9.67 -17.05 5.12
C VAL A 10 -11.06 -17.20 5.72
N ASP A 11 -11.21 -16.75 6.97
CA ASP A 11 -12.49 -16.69 7.67
C ASP A 11 -13.30 -15.43 7.28
N THR A 12 -14.35 -15.64 6.49
CA THR A 12 -15.21 -14.57 5.99
C THR A 12 -16.22 -14.05 7.01
N ASP A 13 -16.42 -14.74 8.13
CA ASP A 13 -17.21 -14.23 9.26
C ASP A 13 -16.42 -13.20 10.08
N ASN A 14 -15.09 -13.29 10.02
CA ASN A 14 -14.20 -12.40 10.76
C ASN A 14 -13.72 -11.19 9.95
N ILE A 15 -14.03 -11.12 8.65
CA ILE A 15 -13.62 -10.02 7.78
C ILE A 15 -14.84 -9.14 7.48
N GLN A 16 -14.64 -7.82 7.53
CA GLN A 16 -15.65 -6.85 7.11
C GLN A 16 -15.91 -6.92 5.60
N GLY A 17 -17.20 -6.89 5.21
CA GLY A 17 -17.65 -7.18 3.85
C GLY A 17 -17.15 -6.23 2.75
N SER A 18 -16.73 -5.02 3.10
CA SER A 18 -16.15 -4.04 2.17
C SER A 18 -14.83 -4.52 1.56
N ILE A 19 -14.05 -5.31 2.30
CA ILE A 19 -12.80 -5.89 1.80
C ILE A 19 -13.15 -7.02 0.81
N TRP A 20 -13.86 -8.03 1.30
CA TRP A 20 -14.24 -9.19 0.51
C TRP A 20 -15.62 -9.73 0.91
N PRO A 21 -16.50 -10.08 -0.06
CA PRO A 21 -16.32 -9.92 -1.50
C PRO A 21 -16.53 -8.48 -1.99
N ARG A 22 -17.34 -7.68 -1.27
CA ARG A 22 -17.65 -6.24 -1.41
C ARG A 22 -19.00 -6.00 -0.73
N LEU A 23 -19.30 -4.76 -0.35
CA LEU A 23 -20.64 -4.37 0.05
C LEU A 23 -21.60 -4.35 -1.16
N PRO A 24 -22.73 -5.07 -1.15
CA PRO A 24 -23.84 -4.84 -2.08
C PRO A 24 -24.36 -3.41 -1.95
N LYS A 25 -24.33 -2.64 -3.04
CA LYS A 25 -24.65 -1.21 -3.00
C LYS A 25 -25.31 -0.70 -4.28
N TYR A 26 -26.28 0.18 -4.07
CA TYR A 26 -26.81 1.14 -5.06
C TYR A 26 -26.65 2.58 -4.57
N TYR A 27 -26.61 2.73 -3.25
CA TYR A 27 -26.31 3.96 -2.53
C TYR A 27 -25.26 3.64 -1.47
N GLU A 28 -24.34 4.56 -1.27
CA GLU A 28 -23.31 4.45 -0.26
C GLU A 28 -23.07 5.84 0.34
N THR A 29 -22.75 5.89 1.62
CA THR A 29 -22.36 7.11 2.32
C THR A 29 -21.16 6.80 3.20
N TYR A 30 -20.13 7.65 3.11
CA TYR A 30 -19.02 7.68 4.05
C TYR A 30 -19.32 8.70 5.16
N LEU A 31 -19.45 8.21 6.39
CA LEU A 31 -19.64 9.03 7.58
C LEU A 31 -18.31 9.16 8.32
N PHE A 32 -17.59 10.26 8.10
CA PHE A 32 -16.34 10.52 8.79
C PHE A 32 -16.61 11.09 10.17
N PHE A 33 -15.93 10.59 11.19
CA PHE A 33 -16.22 10.96 12.58
C PHE A 33 -14.96 11.32 13.36
N LYS A 34 -15.18 12.05 14.47
CA LYS A 34 -14.21 12.22 15.54
C LYS A 34 -14.75 11.67 16.84
N ILE A 35 -13.91 10.90 17.52
CA ILE A 35 -14.17 10.37 18.86
C ILE A 35 -13.97 11.52 19.85
N THR A 36 -15.01 11.75 20.66
CA THR A 36 -15.07 12.80 21.70
C THR A 36 -14.80 12.22 23.08
N ASP A 37 -15.19 10.97 23.32
CA ASP A 37 -14.96 10.24 24.56
C ASP A 37 -14.56 8.79 24.23
N ASN A 38 -13.34 8.42 24.61
CA ASN A 38 -12.76 7.12 24.25
C ASN A 38 -13.49 5.95 24.93
N GLU A 39 -13.79 6.06 26.23
CA GLU A 39 -14.41 4.97 27.00
C GLU A 39 -15.86 4.74 26.56
N LYS A 40 -16.65 5.81 26.45
CA LYS A 40 -18.02 5.72 25.93
C LYS A 40 -18.03 5.19 24.50
N PHE A 41 -17.07 5.59 23.68
CA PHE A 41 -17.01 5.10 22.29
C PHE A 41 -16.76 3.61 22.23
N ARG A 42 -15.84 3.08 23.05
CA ARG A 42 -15.60 1.65 23.16
C ARG A 42 -16.85 0.89 23.61
N GLN A 43 -17.64 1.46 24.52
CA GLN A 43 -18.91 0.87 24.98
C GLN A 43 -19.99 0.90 23.88
N HIS A 44 -20.19 2.03 23.20
CA HIS A 44 -21.15 2.13 22.10
C HIS A 44 -20.76 1.24 20.91
N LEU A 45 -19.46 1.16 20.59
CA LEU A 45 -18.93 0.24 19.59
C LEU A 45 -19.25 -1.21 19.96
N ARG A 46 -19.09 -1.59 21.24
CA ARG A 46 -19.49 -2.92 21.72
C ARG A 46 -20.98 -3.17 21.48
N GLY A 47 -21.83 -2.19 21.80
CA GLY A 47 -23.27 -2.27 21.60
C GLY A 47 -23.70 -2.53 20.16
N ILE A 48 -23.04 -1.91 19.16
CA ILE A 48 -23.34 -2.16 17.75
C ILE A 48 -22.80 -3.51 17.26
N LEU A 49 -21.66 -3.98 17.81
CA LEU A 49 -21.09 -5.29 17.50
C LEU A 49 -22.01 -6.39 18.02
N ASP A 50 -22.50 -6.30 19.26
CA ASP A 50 -23.38 -7.30 19.87
C ASP A 50 -24.74 -7.39 19.15
N LYS A 51 -25.20 -6.29 18.56
CA LYS A 51 -26.40 -6.25 17.69
C LYS A 51 -26.15 -6.74 16.26
N GLY A 52 -24.91 -7.11 15.90
CA GLY A 52 -24.56 -7.57 14.55
C GLY A 52 -24.69 -6.48 13.49
N VAL A 53 -24.42 -5.21 13.84
CA VAL A 53 -24.57 -4.10 12.89
C VAL A 53 -23.45 -4.09 11.84
N ILE A 54 -22.22 -4.46 12.22
CA ILE A 54 -21.08 -4.50 11.31
C ILE A 54 -21.18 -5.73 10.40
N THR A 55 -21.24 -5.48 9.09
CA THR A 55 -21.51 -6.50 8.08
C THR A 55 -20.25 -7.29 7.71
N THR A 56 -20.37 -8.60 7.74
CA THR A 56 -19.29 -9.55 7.43
C THR A 56 -19.18 -9.86 5.93
N GLY A 57 -18.05 -10.46 5.54
CA GLY A 57 -17.84 -10.98 4.19
C GLY A 57 -18.82 -12.11 3.84
N THR A 58 -19.16 -12.97 4.81
CA THR A 58 -20.15 -14.04 4.61
C THR A 58 -21.52 -13.48 4.25
N GLU A 59 -22.04 -12.50 5.01
CA GLU A 59 -23.35 -11.90 4.74
C GLU A 59 -23.42 -11.26 3.35
N CYS A 60 -22.33 -10.59 2.95
CA CYS A 60 -22.20 -10.01 1.61
C CYS A 60 -22.17 -11.09 0.53
N GLU A 61 -21.40 -12.16 0.71
CA GLU A 61 -21.32 -13.28 -0.22
C GLU A 61 -22.69 -13.96 -0.40
N GLU A 62 -23.39 -14.24 0.69
CA GLU A 62 -24.72 -14.86 0.66
C GLU A 62 -25.72 -13.98 -0.10
N HIS A 63 -25.71 -12.68 0.18
CA HIS A 63 -26.57 -11.74 -0.53
C HIS A 63 -26.26 -11.72 -2.04
N LEU A 64 -25.00 -11.53 -2.41
CA LEU A 64 -24.57 -11.44 -3.81
C LEU A 64 -24.86 -12.73 -4.58
N LYS A 65 -24.64 -13.91 -3.99
CA LYS A 65 -25.03 -15.19 -4.59
C LYS A 65 -26.53 -15.26 -4.82
N SER A 66 -27.33 -14.80 -3.85
CA SER A 66 -28.78 -14.85 -3.93
C SER A 66 -29.39 -13.97 -5.03
N VAL A 67 -28.67 -12.92 -5.46
CA VAL A 67 -29.08 -12.05 -6.58
C VAL A 67 -28.35 -12.38 -7.90
N GLY A 68 -27.42 -13.34 -7.88
CA GLY A 68 -26.61 -13.74 -9.03
C GLY A 68 -25.46 -12.78 -9.37
N GLU A 69 -25.09 -11.88 -8.44
CA GLU A 69 -24.10 -10.81 -8.69
C GLU A 69 -22.77 -11.07 -7.98
N PHE A 70 -22.52 -12.28 -7.51
CA PHE A 70 -21.25 -12.60 -6.86
C PHE A 70 -20.05 -12.42 -7.82
N GLU A 71 -20.20 -12.82 -9.08
CA GLU A 71 -19.20 -12.58 -10.14
C GLU A 71 -19.34 -11.17 -10.73
N GLU A 72 -18.38 -10.30 -10.42
CA GLU A 72 -18.42 -8.86 -10.74
C GLU A 72 -18.09 -8.52 -12.20
N ALA A 73 -17.38 -9.41 -12.90
CA ALA A 73 -16.95 -9.22 -14.28
C ALA A 73 -17.86 -9.98 -15.26
N CYS A 74 -19.17 -9.76 -15.21
CA CYS A 74 -20.09 -10.34 -16.19
C CYS A 74 -21.22 -9.37 -16.59
N ALA A 75 -21.80 -9.61 -17.76
CA ALA A 75 -22.91 -8.80 -18.29
C ALA A 75 -24.10 -8.76 -17.33
N TYR A 76 -24.36 -9.86 -16.63
CA TYR A 76 -25.44 -9.96 -15.68
C TYR A 76 -25.25 -9.00 -14.49
N SER A 77 -24.05 -8.94 -13.88
CA SER A 77 -23.81 -8.14 -12.68
C SER A 77 -23.68 -6.64 -12.93
N ARG A 78 -23.49 -6.20 -14.18
CA ARG A 78 -23.40 -4.78 -14.56
C ARG A 78 -24.69 -4.20 -15.15
N ARG A 79 -25.81 -4.92 -15.08
CA ARG A 79 -27.11 -4.42 -15.57
C ARG A 79 -27.71 -3.38 -14.60
N HIS A 80 -28.41 -2.39 -15.14
CA HIS A 80 -29.25 -1.55 -14.30
C HIS A 80 -30.45 -2.35 -13.77
N VAL A 81 -30.57 -2.44 -12.44
CA VAL A 81 -31.72 -3.04 -11.77
C VAL A 81 -32.66 -1.95 -11.25
N PRO A 82 -33.91 -1.87 -11.75
CA PRO A 82 -34.90 -0.92 -11.25
C PRO A 82 -35.13 -1.06 -9.75
N GLU A 83 -35.34 0.05 -9.04
CA GLU A 83 -35.43 0.05 -7.57
C GLU A 83 -36.45 -0.94 -7.00
N LYS A 84 -37.60 -1.10 -7.67
CA LYS A 84 -38.66 -2.03 -7.30
C LYS A 84 -38.25 -3.52 -7.32
N ASP A 85 -37.24 -3.85 -8.12
CA ASP A 85 -36.76 -5.21 -8.35
C ASP A 85 -35.50 -5.51 -7.52
N ARG A 86 -34.96 -4.51 -6.81
CA ARG A 86 -33.77 -4.66 -5.95
C ARG A 86 -34.13 -5.44 -4.70
N LYS A 87 -33.37 -6.49 -4.41
CA LYS A 87 -33.50 -7.24 -3.17
C LYS A 87 -33.06 -6.35 -1.98
N PRO A 88 -33.84 -6.25 -0.90
CA PRO A 88 -33.47 -5.43 0.24
C PRO A 88 -32.15 -5.88 0.88
N PHE A 89 -31.27 -4.90 1.10
CA PHE A 89 -30.01 -5.07 1.82
C PHE A 89 -29.51 -3.73 2.37
N THR A 90 -28.89 -3.78 3.54
CA THR A 90 -28.15 -2.65 4.15
C THR A 90 -26.90 -3.22 4.77
N ALA A 91 -25.78 -2.50 4.63
CA ALA A 91 -24.53 -2.88 5.26
C ALA A 91 -23.84 -1.71 5.92
N VAL A 92 -23.05 -2.02 6.95
CA VAL A 92 -22.21 -1.08 7.68
C VAL A 92 -20.84 -1.70 7.88
N ASN A 93 -19.78 -1.00 7.49
CA ASN A 93 -18.42 -1.29 7.91
C ASN A 93 -17.79 -0.07 8.56
N VAL A 94 -16.71 -0.30 9.31
CA VAL A 94 -15.98 0.73 10.05
C VAL A 94 -14.48 0.58 9.84
N ALA A 95 -13.81 1.71 9.66
CA ALA A 95 -12.37 1.78 9.54
C ALA A 95 -11.83 2.98 10.33
N PHE A 96 -10.59 2.88 10.82
CA PHE A 96 -9.97 3.87 11.70
C PHE A 96 -8.69 4.41 11.08
N THR A 97 -8.44 5.71 11.25
CA THR A 97 -7.12 6.28 10.96
C THR A 97 -6.15 5.88 12.07
N HIS A 98 -4.84 6.13 11.87
CA HIS A 98 -3.86 5.93 12.94
C HIS A 98 -4.27 6.68 14.22
N MET A 99 -4.68 7.95 14.09
CA MET A 99 -5.15 8.76 15.22
C MET A 99 -6.39 8.18 15.90
N GLY A 100 -7.29 7.55 15.14
CA GLY A 100 -8.44 6.86 15.70
C GLY A 100 -8.06 5.59 16.45
N LEU A 101 -7.12 4.79 15.92
CA LEU A 101 -6.64 3.59 16.59
C LEU A 101 -6.02 3.92 17.95
N LEU A 102 -5.23 4.99 18.06
CA LEU A 102 -4.70 5.45 19.35
C LEU A 102 -5.77 5.78 20.39
N LYS A 103 -7.00 6.08 19.97
CA LYS A 103 -8.13 6.38 20.87
C LYS A 103 -8.93 5.14 21.26
N VAL A 104 -8.87 4.08 20.46
CA VAL A 104 -9.66 2.87 20.67
C VAL A 104 -8.83 1.65 21.03
N GLU A 105 -7.50 1.71 20.97
CA GLU A 105 -6.63 0.63 21.46
C GLU A 105 -6.76 0.45 22.98
N HIS A 106 -6.37 -0.73 23.48
CA HIS A 106 -6.39 -1.00 24.90
C HIS A 106 -5.40 -0.05 25.63
N PRO A 107 -5.75 0.52 26.80
CA PRO A 107 -4.89 1.50 27.48
C PRO A 107 -3.47 1.00 27.78
N GLU A 108 -3.29 -0.31 27.92
CA GLU A 108 -1.98 -0.93 28.15
C GLU A 108 -1.06 -0.90 26.92
N VAL A 109 -1.61 -0.78 25.70
CA VAL A 109 -0.81 -0.79 24.46
C VAL A 109 0.17 0.38 24.44
N GLU A 110 -0.27 1.58 24.85
CA GLU A 110 0.62 2.75 24.90
C GLU A 110 1.77 2.55 25.90
N VAL A 111 1.47 1.93 27.06
CA VAL A 111 2.46 1.65 28.10
C VAL A 111 3.47 0.61 27.62
N ASN A 112 2.99 -0.50 27.06
CA ASN A 112 3.82 -1.57 26.51
C ASN A 112 4.70 -1.05 25.36
N PHE A 113 4.14 -0.22 24.50
CA PHE A 113 4.86 0.40 23.39
C PHE A 113 5.98 1.32 23.88
N ALA A 114 5.69 2.18 24.86
CA ALA A 114 6.70 3.08 25.44
C ALA A 114 7.83 2.30 26.14
N GLN A 115 7.50 1.18 26.80
CA GLN A 115 8.49 0.31 27.42
C GLN A 115 9.37 -0.38 26.37
N ALA A 116 8.78 -0.98 25.33
CA ALA A 116 9.52 -1.64 24.25
C ALA A 116 10.50 -0.67 23.57
N LEU A 117 10.05 0.54 23.23
CA LEU A 117 10.93 1.56 22.63
C LEU A 117 12.07 2.03 23.56
N ALA A 118 11.87 1.98 24.88
CA ALA A 118 12.92 2.33 25.83
C ALA A 118 13.97 1.22 25.98
N GLU A 119 13.55 -0.04 25.82
CA GLU A 119 14.43 -1.22 25.86
C GLU A 119 15.21 -1.37 24.55
N ASP A 120 14.54 -1.25 23.41
CA ASP A 120 15.14 -1.24 22.08
C ASP A 120 14.40 -0.26 21.14
N PRO A 121 15.04 0.88 20.80
CA PRO A 121 14.45 1.87 19.90
C PRO A 121 14.15 1.37 18.49
N ASP A 122 14.74 0.24 18.07
CA ASP A 122 14.51 -0.39 16.77
C ASP A 122 13.54 -1.61 16.89
N GLU A 123 13.01 -1.92 18.09
CA GLU A 123 12.06 -3.02 18.29
C GLU A 123 10.72 -2.75 17.61
N TYR A 124 10.27 -3.74 16.84
CA TYR A 124 8.97 -3.71 16.20
C TYR A 124 7.88 -4.03 17.23
N CYS A 125 7.05 -3.04 17.56
CA CYS A 125 5.90 -3.26 18.42
C CYS A 125 4.85 -4.13 17.73
N ARG A 126 4.51 -5.26 18.37
CA ARG A 126 3.54 -6.22 17.85
C ARG A 126 2.09 -5.87 18.19
N ASP A 127 1.89 -4.98 19.15
CA ASP A 127 0.58 -4.60 19.67
C ASP A 127 -0.05 -3.44 18.89
N ARG A 128 0.75 -2.75 18.06
CA ARG A 128 0.32 -1.59 17.26
C ARG A 128 0.74 -1.74 15.81
N ILE A 129 -0.09 -1.22 14.91
CA ILE A 129 0.25 -1.07 13.50
C ILE A 129 1.27 0.04 13.35
N ASN A 130 2.52 -0.33 13.02
CA ASN A 130 3.62 0.60 12.79
C ASN A 130 3.94 0.65 11.30
N GLU A 131 3.08 1.35 10.53
CA GLU A 131 3.28 1.55 9.10
C GLU A 131 3.36 3.05 8.83
N GLY A 132 4.49 3.49 8.28
CA GLY A 132 4.87 4.90 8.26
C GLY A 132 3.94 5.79 7.45
N LEU A 133 3.33 5.30 6.37
CA LEU A 133 2.38 6.10 5.57
C LEU A 133 1.02 6.20 6.27
N PHE A 134 0.53 5.11 6.85
CA PHE A 134 -0.70 5.06 7.62
C PHE A 134 -0.63 6.02 8.82
N GLU A 135 0.50 6.04 9.52
CA GLU A 135 0.78 6.97 10.62
C GLU A 135 0.72 8.43 10.16
N LYS A 136 1.51 8.79 9.13
CA LYS A 136 1.56 10.15 8.57
C LYS A 136 0.22 10.62 8.01
N GLY A 137 -0.52 9.69 7.40
CA GLY A 137 -1.79 9.96 6.72
C GLY A 137 -1.63 10.46 5.29
N MET A 138 -2.74 10.43 4.57
CA MET A 138 -2.73 10.68 3.14
C MET A 138 -2.38 12.14 2.79
N PHE A 139 -2.74 13.13 3.62
CA PHE A 139 -2.36 14.52 3.35
C PHE A 139 -0.84 14.70 3.25
N ASP A 140 -0.10 14.16 4.23
CA ASP A 140 1.35 14.29 4.26
C ASP A 140 1.98 13.53 3.08
N ASP A 141 1.42 12.38 2.71
CA ASP A 141 1.84 11.60 1.55
C ASP A 141 1.60 12.34 0.23
N LEU A 142 0.40 12.88 -0.03
CA LEU A 142 0.10 13.59 -1.28
C LEU A 142 0.92 14.88 -1.45
N VAL A 143 1.15 15.61 -0.36
CA VAL A 143 1.76 16.95 -0.39
C VAL A 143 3.27 16.94 -0.24
N TYR A 144 3.81 16.16 0.72
CA TYR A 144 5.22 16.21 1.06
C TYR A 144 6.02 15.07 0.41
N GLU A 145 5.42 13.89 0.25
CA GLU A 145 6.04 12.79 -0.51
C GLU A 145 5.68 12.87 -2.00
N GLY A 146 4.45 13.32 -2.30
CA GLY A 146 3.90 13.52 -3.64
C GLY A 146 4.07 14.94 -4.19
N ALA A 147 3.34 15.22 -5.28
CA ALA A 147 3.41 16.48 -6.02
C ALA A 147 2.09 17.26 -6.01
N ASP A 148 1.20 16.95 -5.07
CA ASP A 148 -0.08 17.62 -4.96
C ASP A 148 0.02 18.96 -4.24
N SER A 149 -0.88 19.86 -4.60
CA SER A 149 -0.91 21.24 -4.12
C SER A 149 -1.92 21.32 -2.98
N PRO A 150 -1.52 21.70 -1.75
CA PRO A 150 -2.45 21.78 -0.62
C PRO A 150 -3.72 22.60 -0.91
N PRO A 151 -3.66 23.76 -1.61
CA PRO A 151 -4.86 24.51 -1.98
C PRO A 151 -5.87 23.75 -2.86
N ALA A 152 -5.44 22.75 -3.63
CA ALA A 152 -6.29 21.98 -4.51
C ALA A 152 -7.08 20.88 -3.78
N LEU A 153 -6.60 20.43 -2.61
CA LEU A 153 -7.25 19.43 -1.77
C LEU A 153 -8.54 19.98 -1.14
N ASP A 154 -9.50 19.09 -0.92
CA ASP A 154 -10.74 19.42 -0.22
C ASP A 154 -10.43 19.91 1.21
N PRO A 155 -11.10 20.97 1.70
CA PRO A 155 -10.88 21.48 3.05
C PRO A 155 -10.97 20.42 4.15
N ASP A 156 -11.81 19.40 3.98
CA ASP A 156 -11.99 18.31 4.95
C ASP A 156 -10.76 17.39 5.06
N PHE A 157 -9.94 17.31 4.00
CA PHE A 157 -8.70 16.50 3.94
C PHE A 157 -7.44 17.36 3.89
N ARG A 158 -7.56 18.65 4.20
CA ARG A 158 -6.46 19.61 4.13
C ARG A 158 -6.03 20.06 5.52
N ALA A 159 -4.72 20.07 5.76
CA ALA A 159 -4.19 20.58 7.01
C ALA A 159 -4.60 22.06 7.25
N PRO A 160 -4.99 22.42 8.48
CA PRO A 160 -5.39 23.79 8.79
C PRO A 160 -4.19 24.75 8.71
N PRO A 161 -4.42 26.06 8.47
CA PRO A 161 -3.35 27.05 8.48
C PRO A 161 -2.53 27.01 9.79
N GLY A 162 -1.20 27.07 9.66
CA GLY A 162 -0.28 26.98 10.80
C GLY A 162 0.02 25.56 11.29
N ASN A 163 -0.50 24.51 10.64
CA ASN A 163 -0.16 23.13 11.01
C ASN A 163 1.31 22.76 10.72
N GLU A 164 1.98 23.48 9.80
CA GLU A 164 3.37 23.26 9.39
C GLU A 164 4.37 23.38 10.54
N SER A 165 4.06 24.15 11.59
CA SER A 165 4.93 24.32 12.74
C SER A 165 4.72 23.28 13.84
N LYS A 166 3.75 22.36 13.69
CA LYS A 166 3.46 21.32 14.69
C LYS A 166 4.31 20.07 14.47
N THR A 167 4.64 19.39 15.56
CA THR A 167 5.44 18.16 15.56
C THR A 167 4.71 17.06 16.35
N GLY A 168 5.14 15.80 16.16
CA GLY A 168 4.53 14.64 16.80
C GLY A 168 3.03 14.49 16.47
N LEU A 169 2.28 13.90 17.39
CA LEU A 169 0.84 13.63 17.22
C LEU A 169 0.01 14.92 17.04
N ASP A 170 0.45 16.06 17.57
CA ASP A 170 -0.24 17.35 17.41
C ASP A 170 -0.36 17.80 15.94
N ARG A 171 0.58 17.36 15.09
CA ARG A 171 0.54 17.58 13.64
C ARG A 171 -0.68 16.92 12.99
N TRP A 172 -1.18 15.82 13.55
CA TRP A 172 -2.19 14.96 12.94
C TRP A 172 -3.56 15.02 13.63
N LYS A 173 -3.67 15.66 14.81
CA LYS A 173 -4.94 15.81 15.57
C LYS A 173 -6.11 16.41 14.78
N TRP A 174 -5.85 17.17 13.71
CA TRP A 174 -6.88 17.76 12.87
C TRP A 174 -7.59 16.72 12.00
N ARG A 175 -6.95 15.60 11.67
CA ARG A 175 -7.50 14.49 10.88
C ARG A 175 -8.71 13.86 11.56
N VAL A 176 -9.50 13.15 10.78
CA VAL A 176 -10.62 12.33 11.27
C VAL A 176 -10.09 11.10 12.01
N ASP A 177 -10.89 10.55 12.92
CA ASP A 177 -10.50 9.36 13.69
C ASP A 177 -10.94 8.08 12.97
N GLY A 178 -12.04 8.13 12.23
CA GLY A 178 -12.51 6.98 11.47
C GLY A 178 -13.62 7.31 10.51
N VAL A 179 -14.10 6.27 9.84
CA VAL A 179 -15.20 6.33 8.87
C VAL A 179 -16.12 5.13 9.05
N PHE A 180 -17.42 5.38 9.04
CA PHE A 180 -18.42 4.34 8.76
C PHE A 180 -18.77 4.34 7.28
N ILE A 181 -18.72 3.17 6.65
CA ILE A 181 -19.14 2.93 5.27
C ILE A 181 -20.53 2.33 5.33
N VAL A 182 -21.55 3.10 4.93
CA VAL A 182 -22.95 2.66 4.98
C VAL A 182 -23.44 2.44 3.56
N ALA A 183 -23.85 1.23 3.23
CA ALA A 183 -24.35 0.87 1.91
C ALA A 183 -25.81 0.40 1.97
N ALA A 184 -26.60 0.69 0.94
CA ALA A 184 -27.98 0.24 0.85
C ALA A 184 -28.48 0.08 -0.60
N HIS A 185 -29.56 -0.69 -0.73
CA HIS A 185 -30.31 -0.88 -1.98
C HIS A 185 -31.14 0.34 -2.42
N ASN A 186 -31.53 1.22 -1.49
CA ASN A 186 -32.21 2.48 -1.80
C ASN A 186 -31.88 3.61 -0.80
N ALA A 187 -32.16 4.86 -1.21
CA ALA A 187 -31.85 6.06 -0.43
C ALA A 187 -32.62 6.17 0.89
N LYS A 188 -33.80 5.54 1.02
CA LYS A 188 -34.59 5.58 2.26
C LYS A 188 -34.01 4.64 3.32
N ALA A 189 -33.60 3.45 2.90
CA ALA A 189 -32.93 2.47 3.75
C ALA A 189 -31.56 2.99 4.20
N LEU A 190 -30.81 3.65 3.30
CA LEU A 190 -29.54 4.30 3.64
C LEU A 190 -29.72 5.31 4.77
N ARG A 191 -30.62 6.30 4.59
CA ARG A 191 -30.87 7.35 5.59
C ARG A 191 -31.32 6.79 6.94
N ARG A 192 -32.17 5.76 6.95
CA ARG A 192 -32.57 5.09 8.19
C ARG A 192 -31.39 4.43 8.89
N LYS A 193 -30.55 3.70 8.15
CA LYS A 193 -29.38 3.04 8.71
C LYS A 193 -28.37 4.05 9.27
N ILE A 194 -28.22 5.21 8.62
CA ILE A 194 -27.40 6.32 9.12
C ILE A 194 -27.96 6.87 10.45
N VAL A 195 -29.27 7.08 10.55
CA VAL A 195 -29.91 7.52 11.80
C VAL A 195 -29.74 6.46 12.90
N ASP A 196 -29.96 5.18 12.60
CA ASP A 196 -29.74 4.08 13.55
C ASP A 196 -28.31 4.09 14.11
N LEU A 197 -27.31 4.43 13.29
CA LEU A 197 -25.91 4.57 13.70
C LEU A 197 -25.69 5.84 14.53
N GLU A 198 -26.23 6.98 14.13
CA GLU A 198 -26.11 8.22 14.90
C GLU A 198 -26.71 8.07 16.31
N ASP A 199 -27.87 7.43 16.41
CA ASP A 199 -28.53 7.11 17.67
C ASP A 199 -27.69 6.15 18.52
N ALA A 200 -27.04 5.15 17.91
CA ALA A 200 -26.22 4.18 18.63
C ALA A 200 -24.99 4.80 19.32
N PHE A 201 -24.54 5.99 18.87
CA PHE A 201 -23.43 6.73 19.48
C PHE A 201 -23.88 8.04 20.14
N ASN A 202 -25.20 8.23 20.31
CA ASN A 202 -25.84 9.43 20.84
C ASN A 202 -25.36 10.73 20.16
N VAL A 203 -25.16 10.69 18.84
CA VAL A 203 -24.67 11.85 18.09
C VAL A 203 -25.65 13.02 18.24
N GLY A 204 -25.16 14.16 18.72
CA GLY A 204 -25.96 15.37 18.93
C GLY A 204 -26.44 15.56 20.37
N ASP A 205 -26.30 14.56 21.23
CA ASP A 205 -26.46 14.72 22.68
C ASP A 205 -25.13 15.18 23.29
N ALA A 206 -25.08 16.37 23.88
CA ALA A 206 -23.82 16.93 24.37
C ALA A 206 -23.21 16.14 25.56
N ASP A 207 -24.06 15.46 26.34
CA ASP A 207 -23.66 14.78 27.57
C ASP A 207 -23.42 13.28 27.32
N GLU A 208 -24.16 12.69 26.38
CA GLU A 208 -24.12 11.25 26.11
C GLU A 208 -23.38 10.85 24.82
N ASN A 209 -22.99 11.80 23.96
CA ASN A 209 -22.23 11.45 22.76
C ASN A 209 -20.87 10.83 23.10
N SER A 210 -20.45 9.87 22.27
CA SER A 210 -19.08 9.36 22.28
C SER A 210 -18.29 9.71 21.01
N MET A 211 -18.99 10.20 19.99
CA MET A 211 -18.38 10.75 18.79
C MET A 211 -19.26 11.85 18.19
N LYS A 212 -18.66 12.63 17.30
CA LYS A 212 -19.36 13.56 16.42
C LYS A 212 -19.06 13.24 14.97
N ILE A 213 -20.02 13.46 14.09
CA ILE A 213 -19.79 13.42 12.64
C ILE A 213 -18.98 14.65 12.26
N ALA A 214 -17.81 14.44 11.67
CA ALA A 214 -16.96 15.51 11.16
C ALA A 214 -17.52 16.04 9.83
N PHE A 215 -17.79 15.14 8.89
CA PHE A 215 -18.40 15.42 7.60
C PHE A 215 -18.92 14.12 6.95
N ARG A 216 -19.72 14.24 5.90
CA ARG A 216 -20.33 13.11 5.18
C ARG A 216 -20.07 13.25 3.69
N ARG A 217 -19.88 12.13 2.99
CA ARG A 217 -19.82 12.08 1.51
C ARG A 217 -20.85 11.07 1.02
N ASP A 218 -21.85 11.56 0.29
CA ASP A 218 -22.99 10.79 -0.19
C ASP A 218 -22.82 10.37 -1.65
N GLU A 219 -23.20 9.14 -1.97
CA GLU A 219 -22.95 8.52 -3.27
C GLU A 219 -24.18 7.82 -3.82
N ARG A 220 -24.22 7.74 -5.16
CA ARG A 220 -25.30 7.12 -5.90
C ARG A 220 -24.73 6.38 -7.09
N CYS A 221 -25.10 5.10 -7.25
CA CYS A 221 -24.92 4.42 -8.51
C CYS A 221 -25.74 5.17 -9.57
N ALA A 222 -25.05 5.69 -10.60
CA ALA A 222 -25.71 6.29 -11.74
C ALA A 222 -26.64 5.26 -12.43
N PRO A 223 -27.88 5.63 -12.80
CA PRO A 223 -28.68 4.82 -13.71
C PRO A 223 -28.10 4.94 -15.13
N GLU A 224 -27.68 3.84 -15.76
CA GLU A 224 -27.06 3.87 -17.11
C GLU A 224 -28.04 4.36 -18.20
N PRO A 225 -27.53 5.07 -19.25
CA PRO A 225 -26.51 4.51 -20.19
C PRO A 225 -25.15 5.21 -20.29
N ASP A 226 -24.85 6.31 -19.58
CA ASP A 226 -23.61 7.09 -19.81
C ASP A 226 -22.54 6.92 -18.71
N ILE A 227 -22.59 5.83 -17.92
CA ILE A 227 -21.46 5.38 -17.07
C ILE A 227 -20.17 5.22 -17.89
N ILE A 228 -20.33 5.05 -19.21
CA ILE A 228 -19.27 5.09 -20.19
C ILE A 228 -18.36 6.29 -19.99
N SER A 229 -18.84 7.54 -19.79
CA SER A 229 -17.98 8.75 -19.89
C SER A 229 -17.03 9.03 -18.70
N LEU A 230 -17.35 8.54 -17.49
CA LEU A 230 -16.52 8.74 -16.29
C LEU A 230 -15.73 7.49 -15.89
N VAL A 231 -16.23 6.30 -16.24
CA VAL A 231 -15.41 5.09 -16.16
C VAL A 231 -14.44 5.03 -17.36
N THR A 232 -14.72 5.73 -18.47
CA THR A 232 -13.74 5.96 -19.57
C THR A 232 -12.53 6.76 -19.13
N ALA A 233 -12.66 7.61 -18.11
CA ALA A 233 -11.52 8.31 -17.51
C ALA A 233 -10.57 7.39 -16.71
N GLY A 234 -10.77 6.06 -16.70
CA GLY A 234 -9.75 5.08 -16.29
C GLY A 234 -9.58 3.96 -17.33
N ARG A 235 -10.19 4.11 -18.50
CA ARG A 235 -10.27 3.10 -19.57
C ARG A 235 -9.77 3.66 -20.90
N GLU A 236 -8.81 4.57 -20.92
CA GLU A 236 -8.02 4.66 -22.15
C GLU A 236 -7.39 3.29 -22.39
N LEU A 237 -7.86 2.67 -23.48
CA LEU A 237 -7.50 1.35 -24.01
C LEU A 237 -8.34 0.18 -23.51
N ILE A 238 -9.56 0.47 -23.02
CA ILE A 238 -10.70 -0.43 -23.01
C ILE A 238 -11.86 0.32 -23.69
N TYR A 239 -12.48 -0.25 -24.71
CA TYR A 239 -13.63 0.40 -25.36
C TYR A 239 -14.79 0.60 -24.38
N ASP A 240 -15.75 1.45 -24.76
CA ASP A 240 -16.97 1.73 -23.97
C ASP A 240 -17.68 0.44 -23.53
N THR A 241 -17.66 -0.58 -24.40
CA THR A 241 -18.20 -1.93 -24.14
C THR A 241 -17.49 -2.68 -23.02
N GLY A 242 -16.24 -2.36 -22.70
CA GLY A 242 -15.39 -3.13 -21.80
C GLY A 242 -14.29 -3.95 -22.50
N ALA A 243 -14.25 -3.97 -23.83
CA ALA A 243 -13.27 -4.76 -24.58
C ALA A 243 -11.83 -4.21 -24.45
N PRO A 244 -10.83 -5.01 -24.03
CA PRO A 244 -9.46 -4.52 -23.90
C PRO A 244 -8.83 -4.28 -25.27
N VAL A 245 -8.28 -3.08 -25.48
CA VAL A 245 -7.59 -2.73 -26.73
C VAL A 245 -6.36 -3.62 -26.98
N ALA A 246 -5.77 -4.18 -25.93
CA ALA A 246 -4.73 -5.21 -26.06
C ALA A 246 -5.17 -6.44 -26.87
N LYS A 247 -6.48 -6.74 -26.95
CA LYS A 247 -7.06 -7.81 -27.78
C LYS A 247 -7.84 -7.27 -28.99
N ALA A 248 -8.34 -6.04 -28.91
CA ALA A 248 -9.13 -5.37 -29.93
C ALA A 248 -8.41 -4.07 -30.37
N ILE A 249 -7.31 -4.20 -31.12
CA ILE A 249 -6.41 -3.05 -31.37
C ILE A 249 -7.04 -1.98 -32.27
N HIS A 250 -7.90 -2.39 -33.21
CA HIS A 250 -8.37 -1.54 -34.30
C HIS A 250 -9.83 -1.08 -34.14
N GLU A 251 -10.69 -1.90 -33.56
CA GLU A 251 -12.11 -1.62 -33.41
C GLU A 251 -12.71 -2.29 -32.17
N ASP A 252 -13.80 -1.71 -31.69
CA ASP A 252 -14.54 -2.22 -30.53
C ASP A 252 -15.12 -3.60 -30.81
N ASN A 253 -15.06 -4.48 -29.81
CA ASN A 253 -15.63 -5.82 -29.89
C ASN A 253 -16.36 -6.18 -28.59
N PRO A 254 -17.70 -6.03 -28.54
CA PRO A 254 -18.51 -6.35 -27.36
C PRO A 254 -18.35 -7.78 -26.83
N ASP A 255 -17.96 -8.74 -27.68
CA ASP A 255 -17.74 -10.14 -27.25
C ASP A 255 -16.54 -10.27 -26.29
N LEU A 256 -15.65 -9.28 -26.30
CA LEU A 256 -14.47 -9.20 -25.42
C LEU A 256 -14.70 -8.32 -24.18
N ALA A 257 -15.93 -7.83 -23.94
CA ALA A 257 -16.25 -6.88 -22.87
C ALA A 257 -15.81 -7.29 -21.45
N PHE A 258 -15.69 -8.60 -21.20
CA PHE A 258 -15.30 -9.17 -19.91
C PHE A 258 -14.01 -9.99 -19.99
N ASP A 259 -13.33 -9.91 -21.13
CA ASP A 259 -12.11 -10.65 -21.36
C ASP A 259 -10.95 -9.98 -20.61
N ASN A 260 -10.30 -10.75 -19.74
CA ASN A 260 -9.13 -10.30 -19.00
C ASN A 260 -7.90 -11.20 -19.26
N THR A 261 -7.96 -12.10 -20.25
CA THR A 261 -6.92 -13.09 -20.55
C THR A 261 -5.87 -12.48 -21.49
N PHE A 262 -5.06 -11.56 -20.97
CA PHE A 262 -3.95 -10.90 -21.67
C PHE A 262 -2.88 -10.45 -20.67
N ASP A 263 -1.64 -10.25 -21.12
CA ASP A 263 -0.52 -9.84 -20.26
C ASP A 263 0.35 -8.70 -20.83
N PHE A 264 -0.08 -8.09 -21.95
CA PHE A 264 0.63 -7.07 -22.73
C PHE A 264 1.87 -7.54 -23.49
N ARG A 265 2.09 -8.85 -23.66
CA ARG A 265 3.10 -9.34 -24.60
C ARG A 265 2.64 -9.18 -26.06
N PRO A 266 3.57 -8.93 -27.01
CA PRO A 266 5.00 -8.65 -26.81
C PRO A 266 5.22 -7.28 -26.12
N LYS A 267 6.09 -7.25 -25.10
CA LYS A 267 6.07 -6.16 -24.13
C LYS A 267 6.84 -4.90 -24.52
N LYS A 268 7.69 -4.89 -25.54
CA LYS A 268 8.28 -3.65 -26.10
C LYS A 268 7.48 -3.09 -27.27
N ASP A 269 6.37 -3.72 -27.66
CA ASP A 269 5.46 -3.16 -28.63
C ASP A 269 4.47 -2.18 -27.99
N ILE A 270 4.37 -0.99 -28.58
CA ILE A 270 3.45 0.07 -28.19
C ILE A 270 2.13 -0.01 -28.96
N LYS A 271 2.08 -0.74 -30.09
CA LYS A 271 0.90 -0.81 -30.98
C LYS A 271 -0.32 -1.43 -30.31
N GLY A 272 -0.13 -2.50 -29.53
CA GLY A 272 -1.25 -3.21 -28.90
C GLY A 272 -1.88 -2.41 -27.77
N CYS A 273 -1.07 -1.72 -26.97
CA CYS A 273 -1.53 -0.88 -25.86
C CYS A 273 -0.40 0.08 -25.46
N PRO A 274 -0.57 1.41 -25.53
CA PRO A 274 0.37 2.37 -25.00
C PRO A 274 0.89 2.03 -23.61
N PHE A 275 2.19 2.26 -23.39
CA PHE A 275 2.83 1.97 -22.09
C PHE A 275 2.28 2.81 -20.94
N ALA A 276 1.81 4.02 -21.25
CA ALA A 276 1.22 4.92 -20.26
C ALA A 276 -0.30 4.73 -20.07
N ALA A 277 -0.89 3.70 -20.68
CA ALA A 277 -2.28 3.33 -20.47
C ALA A 277 -2.58 3.14 -18.99
N HIS A 278 -3.72 3.64 -18.52
CA HIS A 278 -4.10 3.55 -17.11
C HIS A 278 -4.00 2.12 -16.58
N ILE A 279 -4.65 1.15 -17.23
CA ILE A 279 -4.64 -0.24 -16.78
C ILE A 279 -3.24 -0.90 -16.81
N ARG A 280 -2.35 -0.45 -17.71
CA ARG A 280 -0.98 -0.97 -17.86
C ARG A 280 -0.04 -0.32 -16.84
N LYS A 281 -0.28 0.94 -16.47
CA LYS A 281 0.36 1.61 -15.34
C LYS A 281 -0.06 1.00 -14.00
N MET A 282 -1.37 0.81 -13.78
CA MET A 282 -1.93 0.30 -12.53
C MET A 282 -1.65 -1.19 -12.30
N ARG A 283 -1.57 -1.99 -13.37
CA ARG A 283 -1.24 -3.41 -13.31
C ARG A 283 -0.39 -3.78 -14.54
N PRO A 284 0.95 -3.71 -14.44
CA PRO A 284 1.85 -3.90 -15.59
C PRO A 284 1.88 -5.29 -16.21
N ARG A 285 1.38 -6.32 -15.50
CA ARG A 285 1.38 -7.73 -15.95
C ARG A 285 2.79 -8.14 -16.43
N ALA A 286 2.93 -8.62 -17.66
CA ALA A 286 4.22 -9.09 -18.17
C ALA A 286 5.30 -8.00 -18.33
N ASP A 287 4.96 -6.71 -18.20
CA ASP A 287 5.98 -5.63 -18.22
C ASP A 287 7.01 -5.76 -17.10
N LYS A 288 6.65 -6.40 -15.97
CA LYS A 288 7.54 -6.69 -14.84
C LYS A 288 8.18 -8.09 -14.89
N LYS A 289 7.72 -8.96 -15.79
CA LYS A 289 8.26 -10.31 -15.99
C LYS A 289 9.51 -10.29 -16.88
N ARG A 290 10.27 -11.38 -16.89
CA ARG A 290 11.42 -11.55 -17.79
C ARG A 290 10.98 -11.53 -19.27
N ASP A 291 11.83 -10.99 -20.15
CA ASP A 291 11.64 -11.05 -21.61
C ASP A 291 11.65 -12.51 -22.08
N PHE A 292 10.72 -12.87 -22.96
CA PHE A 292 10.66 -14.20 -23.57
C PHE A 292 10.83 -14.06 -25.09
N GLY A 293 11.84 -14.75 -25.65
CA GLY A 293 12.18 -14.67 -27.07
C GLY A 293 12.89 -13.37 -27.48
N SER A 294 13.22 -13.26 -28.77
CA SER A 294 13.56 -12.01 -29.45
C SER A 294 12.26 -11.32 -29.87
N GLU A 295 12.10 -10.06 -29.49
CA GLU A 295 10.87 -9.28 -29.71
C GLU A 295 10.75 -8.72 -31.15
N GLU A 296 11.60 -9.19 -32.04
CA GLU A 296 11.50 -8.99 -33.48
C GLU A 296 11.08 -10.33 -34.08
N ASP A 297 10.30 -10.30 -35.16
CA ASP A 297 9.92 -11.48 -35.95
C ASP A 297 11.15 -12.15 -36.58
N ASP A 298 12.08 -12.67 -35.77
CA ASP A 298 13.22 -13.44 -36.21
C ASP A 298 12.87 -14.94 -36.26
N GLU A 299 13.60 -15.66 -37.10
CA GLU A 299 13.38 -17.07 -37.41
C GLU A 299 13.59 -18.02 -36.20
N ASN A 300 14.00 -17.49 -35.04
CA ASN A 300 14.17 -18.21 -33.76
C ASN A 300 13.06 -17.89 -32.74
N HIS A 301 11.94 -17.30 -33.17
CA HIS A 301 10.83 -16.93 -32.28
C HIS A 301 10.35 -18.13 -31.46
N LYS A 302 10.60 -18.10 -30.15
CA LYS A 302 9.91 -19.00 -29.22
C LYS A 302 8.45 -18.55 -29.15
N PRO A 303 7.47 -19.48 -29.17
CA PRO A 303 6.08 -19.10 -28.95
C PRO A 303 5.96 -18.36 -27.61
N LEU A 304 5.20 -17.27 -27.59
CA LEU A 304 4.90 -16.56 -26.35
C LEU A 304 4.16 -17.51 -25.40
N PRO A 305 4.43 -17.46 -24.09
CA PRO A 305 3.64 -18.22 -23.12
C PRO A 305 2.18 -17.78 -23.18
N GLU A 306 1.25 -18.69 -22.92
CA GLU A 306 -0.13 -18.28 -22.68
C GLU A 306 -0.18 -17.42 -21.40
N PRO A 307 -1.06 -16.39 -21.34
CA PRO A 307 -1.22 -15.59 -20.14
C PRO A 307 -1.48 -16.48 -18.90
N GLY A 308 -0.56 -16.43 -17.92
CA GLY A 308 -0.64 -17.23 -16.70
C GLY A 308 0.21 -18.50 -16.66
N GLU A 309 0.78 -18.96 -17.78
CA GLU A 309 1.61 -20.18 -17.80
C GLU A 309 2.94 -20.04 -17.06
N ASP A 310 3.48 -18.82 -17.03
CA ASP A 310 4.68 -18.46 -16.28
C ASP A 310 4.35 -17.74 -14.97
N GLU A 311 3.09 -17.80 -14.52
CA GLU A 311 2.73 -17.52 -13.12
C GLU A 311 3.07 -18.76 -12.28
N ALA A 312 4.35 -19.11 -12.21
CA ALA A 312 4.79 -19.95 -11.11
C ALA A 312 4.49 -19.20 -9.82
N PHE A 313 4.17 -19.93 -8.74
CA PHE A 313 4.37 -19.44 -7.37
C PHE A 313 5.87 -19.18 -7.22
N ASP A 314 6.35 -18.07 -7.77
CA ASP A 314 7.75 -17.70 -7.70
C ASP A 314 8.05 -17.47 -6.24
N GLU A 315 8.77 -18.42 -5.64
CA GLU A 315 9.53 -18.26 -4.41
C GLU A 315 10.56 -17.13 -4.62
N GLY A 316 10.11 -15.87 -4.69
CA GLY A 316 10.97 -14.69 -4.79
C GLY A 316 10.48 -13.51 -5.62
N GLN A 317 9.59 -13.67 -6.60
CA GLN A 317 8.97 -12.53 -7.30
C GLN A 317 7.57 -12.27 -6.73
N LYS A 318 7.49 -11.48 -5.66
CA LYS A 318 6.23 -11.01 -5.06
C LYS A 318 5.49 -10.02 -6.00
N GLU A 319 5.01 -10.45 -7.17
CA GLU A 319 4.10 -9.63 -8.00
C GLU A 319 2.81 -9.28 -7.23
N ASP A 320 2.41 -10.12 -6.28
CA ASP A 320 1.21 -9.94 -5.44
C ASP A 320 1.22 -8.70 -4.56
N ALA A 321 2.39 -8.13 -4.24
CA ALA A 321 2.48 -7.05 -3.26
C ALA A 321 1.96 -5.69 -3.78
N SER A 322 1.61 -5.60 -5.07
CA SER A 322 1.12 -4.39 -5.73
C SER A 322 -0.37 -4.45 -6.11
N VAL A 323 -1.07 -5.54 -5.75
CA VAL A 323 -2.48 -5.74 -6.12
C VAL A 323 -3.40 -5.03 -5.13
N ILE A 324 -4.33 -4.24 -5.66
CA ILE A 324 -5.34 -3.54 -4.88
C ILE A 324 -6.76 -4.02 -5.21
N LEU A 325 -7.62 -4.12 -4.19
CA LEU A 325 -9.05 -4.31 -4.36
C LEU A 325 -9.72 -2.94 -4.44
N ARG A 326 -10.37 -2.65 -5.57
CA ARG A 326 -11.07 -1.37 -5.79
C ARG A 326 -12.56 -1.54 -5.53
N ARG A 327 -13.14 -0.69 -4.67
CA ARG A 327 -14.58 -0.68 -4.36
C ARG A 327 -15.22 0.67 -4.68
N GLY A 328 -14.74 1.32 -5.73
CA GLY A 328 -15.21 2.64 -6.17
C GLY A 328 -16.71 2.72 -6.45
N ILE A 329 -17.28 3.90 -6.23
CA ILE A 329 -18.61 4.28 -6.70
C ILE A 329 -18.56 5.74 -7.19
N THR A 330 -19.40 6.05 -8.17
CA THR A 330 -19.50 7.38 -8.76
C THR A 330 -20.35 8.31 -7.90
N PHE A 331 -20.10 9.62 -8.01
CA PHE A 331 -20.95 10.65 -7.42
C PHE A 331 -21.21 11.79 -8.42
N GLY A 332 -22.23 12.59 -8.12
CA GLY A 332 -22.65 13.71 -8.96
C GLY A 332 -23.72 13.32 -9.98
N PRO A 333 -24.28 14.30 -10.70
CA PRO A 333 -25.23 14.07 -11.78
C PRO A 333 -24.52 13.70 -13.09
N GLU A 334 -25.27 13.17 -14.05
CA GLU A 334 -24.82 13.03 -15.44
C GLU A 334 -24.48 14.37 -16.09
N LEU A 335 -23.81 14.32 -17.25
CA LEU A 335 -23.51 15.52 -18.04
C LEU A 335 -24.78 16.20 -18.52
N THR A 336 -24.84 17.53 -18.33
CA THR A 336 -25.93 18.34 -18.87
C THR A 336 -25.66 18.70 -20.34
N ALA A 337 -26.73 18.99 -21.09
CA ALA A 337 -26.59 19.45 -22.48
C ALA A 337 -25.77 20.74 -22.59
N GLU A 338 -25.81 21.60 -21.56
CA GLU A 338 -25.03 22.83 -21.50
C GLU A 338 -23.53 22.52 -21.38
N GLU A 339 -23.14 21.64 -20.46
CA GLU A 339 -21.75 21.18 -20.29
C GLU A 339 -21.20 20.58 -21.58
N ILE A 340 -21.98 19.71 -22.24
CA ILE A 340 -21.59 19.10 -23.53
C ILE A 340 -21.39 20.17 -24.60
N SER A 341 -22.30 21.15 -24.69
CA SER A 341 -22.23 22.20 -25.72
C SER A 341 -21.05 23.16 -25.54
N LYS A 342 -20.65 23.41 -24.28
CA LYS A 342 -19.56 24.31 -23.93
C LYS A 342 -18.20 23.61 -23.85
N GLY A 343 -18.18 22.30 -23.62
CA GLY A 343 -16.96 21.56 -23.31
C GLY A 343 -16.37 21.95 -21.95
N GLU A 344 -17.23 22.37 -21.00
CA GLU A 344 -16.82 22.86 -19.68
C GLU A 344 -17.64 22.17 -18.59
N THR A 345 -16.99 21.78 -17.49
CA THR A 345 -17.64 21.21 -16.31
C THR A 345 -18.35 22.31 -15.52
N ILE A 346 -19.64 22.12 -15.25
CA ILE A 346 -20.48 23.02 -14.44
C ILE A 346 -20.85 22.34 -13.12
N GLU A 347 -21.23 21.05 -13.19
CA GLU A 347 -21.63 20.26 -12.03
C GLU A 347 -20.48 19.37 -11.55
N HIS A 348 -20.33 19.26 -10.22
CA HIS A 348 -19.31 18.40 -9.62
C HIS A 348 -19.72 16.92 -9.73
N ARG A 349 -18.82 16.12 -10.31
CA ARG A 349 -18.97 14.67 -10.44
C ARG A 349 -17.60 13.99 -10.40
N GLY A 350 -17.60 12.70 -10.12
CA GLY A 350 -16.36 11.94 -10.05
C GLY A 350 -16.55 10.53 -9.52
N ILE A 351 -15.46 9.99 -8.98
CA ILE A 351 -15.40 8.70 -8.31
C ILE A 351 -14.78 8.89 -6.94
N LEU A 352 -15.30 8.17 -5.95
CA LEU A 352 -14.63 7.97 -4.66
C LEU A 352 -14.12 6.52 -4.67
N PRO A 353 -12.80 6.30 -4.78
CA PRO A 353 -12.24 4.96 -4.91
C PRO A 353 -11.66 4.48 -3.58
N PRO A 354 -12.44 3.87 -2.66
CA PRO A 354 -11.83 3.07 -1.60
C PRO A 354 -11.02 1.94 -2.24
N THR A 355 -9.78 1.83 -1.79
CA THR A 355 -8.83 0.83 -2.22
C THR A 355 -8.36 0.07 -0.99
N PHE A 356 -8.47 -1.25 -1.02
CA PHE A 356 -7.96 -2.12 0.04
C PHE A 356 -6.68 -2.80 -0.45
N GLU A 357 -5.67 -2.79 0.40
CA GLU A 357 -4.35 -3.35 0.13
C GLU A 357 -3.78 -3.97 1.41
N SER A 358 -2.80 -4.86 1.25
CA SER A 358 -1.98 -5.33 2.36
C SER A 358 -0.92 -4.28 2.72
N PRO A 359 -0.47 -4.22 3.99
CA PRO A 359 0.35 -3.12 4.49
C PRO A 359 1.79 -3.05 3.95
N CYS A 360 2.27 -4.03 3.17
CA CYS A 360 3.67 -4.02 2.74
C CYS A 360 3.92 -4.71 1.38
N PRO A 361 4.57 -4.01 0.43
CA PRO A 361 4.82 -2.56 0.37
C PRO A 361 3.51 -1.78 0.21
N PRO A 362 3.48 -0.46 0.50
CA PRO A 362 2.30 0.36 0.28
C PRO A 362 2.00 0.51 -1.21
N ALA A 363 1.16 -0.39 -1.73
CA ALA A 363 0.90 -0.55 -3.16
C ALA A 363 0.36 0.75 -3.77
N LYS A 364 -0.50 1.50 -3.06
CA LYS A 364 -1.06 2.76 -3.55
C LYS A 364 -0.01 3.85 -3.77
N MET A 365 0.94 4.01 -2.85
CA MET A 365 2.05 4.96 -3.03
C MET A 365 2.92 4.54 -4.21
N LEU A 366 3.25 3.25 -4.30
CA LEU A 366 4.01 2.68 -5.42
C LEU A 366 3.31 2.90 -6.76
N ILE A 367 2.00 2.66 -6.83
CA ILE A 367 1.19 2.84 -8.03
C ILE A 367 1.13 4.32 -8.42
N ASN A 368 0.83 5.22 -7.49
CA ASN A 368 0.63 6.64 -7.81
C ASN A 368 1.95 7.35 -8.13
N ILE A 369 2.96 7.21 -7.27
CA ILE A 369 4.24 7.93 -7.42
C ILE A 369 5.19 7.12 -8.32
N GLY A 370 5.34 5.83 -8.05
CA GLY A 370 6.32 4.97 -8.72
C GLY A 370 5.95 4.63 -10.16
N TRP A 371 4.65 4.52 -10.48
CA TRP A 371 4.17 4.08 -11.80
C TRP A 371 3.40 5.18 -12.55
N ALA A 372 2.29 5.66 -12.00
CA ALA A 372 1.39 6.60 -12.67
C ALA A 372 2.08 7.92 -13.00
N SER A 373 2.72 8.52 -11.99
CA SER A 373 3.42 9.82 -12.12
C SER A 373 4.84 9.69 -12.70
N ASN A 374 5.31 8.47 -12.97
CA ASN A 374 6.66 8.22 -13.46
C ASN A 374 6.69 8.11 -14.99
N SER A 375 7.21 9.14 -15.67
CA SER A 375 7.29 9.19 -17.14
C SER A 375 8.19 8.11 -17.76
N SER A 376 9.10 7.52 -16.97
CA SER A 376 10.02 6.48 -17.42
C SER A 376 9.50 5.06 -17.20
N PHE A 377 8.34 4.92 -16.56
CA PHE A 377 7.72 3.63 -16.27
C PHE A 377 6.73 3.21 -17.37
N PRO A 378 6.63 1.92 -17.75
CA PRO A 378 7.46 0.80 -17.31
C PRO A 378 8.88 0.91 -17.85
N GLU A 379 9.85 0.26 -17.21
CA GLU A 379 11.27 0.42 -17.56
C GLU A 379 11.62 -0.25 -18.90
N TYR A 380 12.77 0.14 -19.47
CA TYR A 380 13.40 -0.49 -20.64
C TYR A 380 12.56 -0.49 -21.94
N LYS A 381 11.66 0.49 -22.09
CA LYS A 381 10.87 0.67 -23.33
C LYS A 381 11.61 1.52 -24.35
N THR A 382 12.12 0.88 -25.39
CA THR A 382 12.91 1.53 -26.45
C THR A 382 12.08 2.15 -27.57
N LYS A 383 10.87 1.64 -27.82
CA LYS A 383 9.92 2.17 -28.83
C LYS A 383 9.01 3.25 -28.21
N THR A 384 9.62 4.32 -27.71
CA THR A 384 8.93 5.44 -27.05
C THR A 384 9.38 6.78 -27.63
N PHE A 385 8.72 7.87 -27.28
CA PHE A 385 9.26 9.21 -27.55
C PHE A 385 10.57 9.38 -26.74
N PRO A 386 11.53 10.24 -27.14
CA PRO A 386 12.78 10.42 -26.39
C PRO A 386 12.64 10.73 -24.89
N ASP A 387 11.52 11.32 -24.49
CA ASP A 387 11.19 11.64 -23.09
C ASP A 387 10.61 10.43 -22.31
N GLY A 388 10.52 9.25 -22.92
CA GLY A 388 10.08 8.00 -22.31
C GLY A 388 8.58 7.66 -22.54
N PRO A 389 8.10 6.53 -21.98
CA PRO A 389 6.72 6.06 -22.06
C PRO A 389 5.65 7.13 -21.81
N GLY A 390 5.89 8.01 -20.83
CA GLY A 390 4.92 9.00 -20.37
C GLY A 390 4.23 8.63 -19.06
N MET A 391 3.39 9.53 -18.58
CA MET A 391 2.64 9.40 -17.32
C MET A 391 1.21 8.91 -17.56
N ASP A 392 0.60 8.36 -16.52
CA ASP A 392 -0.83 8.04 -16.53
C ASP A 392 -1.65 9.32 -16.78
N PRO A 393 -2.55 9.35 -17.77
CA PRO A 393 -3.31 10.56 -18.11
C PRO A 393 -4.25 11.07 -17.00
N PHE A 394 -4.64 10.20 -16.07
CA PHE A 394 -5.75 10.45 -15.16
C PHE A 394 -5.30 10.68 -13.74
N ILE A 395 -4.47 9.79 -13.19
CA ILE A 395 -4.15 9.80 -11.75
C ILE A 395 -2.71 10.23 -11.44
N ASN A 396 -1.97 10.75 -12.44
CA ASN A 396 -0.66 11.34 -12.17
C ASN A 396 -0.80 12.52 -11.19
N GLN A 397 0.16 12.65 -10.27
CA GLN A 397 0.20 13.73 -9.29
C GLN A 397 0.99 14.89 -9.87
N ARG A 398 0.31 16.01 -10.12
CA ARG A 398 0.92 17.18 -10.74
C ARG A 398 0.15 18.48 -10.50
N LEU A 399 -0.27 18.72 -9.27
CA LEU A 399 -1.01 19.95 -8.94
C LEU A 399 -0.11 21.15 -8.63
N ARG A 400 1.22 20.97 -8.61
CA ARG A 400 2.20 22.04 -8.40
C ARG A 400 2.71 22.65 -9.72
N THR A 401 2.78 23.98 -9.76
CA THR A 401 3.16 24.75 -10.96
C THR A 401 4.64 24.63 -11.36
N ASP A 402 5.50 24.16 -10.47
CA ASP A 402 6.93 23.96 -10.73
C ASP A 402 7.27 22.59 -11.33
N HIS A 403 6.30 21.68 -11.45
CA HIS A 403 6.49 20.35 -12.05
C HIS A 403 6.42 20.38 -13.60
N PRO A 404 7.29 19.61 -14.30
CA PRO A 404 7.38 19.61 -15.76
C PRO A 404 6.10 19.10 -16.43
N GLU A 405 5.85 19.55 -17.68
CA GLU A 405 4.72 19.09 -18.50
C GLU A 405 4.72 17.58 -18.71
N GLY A 406 3.61 16.96 -18.34
CA GLY A 406 3.39 15.54 -18.51
C GLY A 406 2.98 15.21 -19.94
N HIS A 407 3.33 14.01 -20.36
CA HIS A 407 3.09 13.53 -21.71
C HIS A 407 2.78 12.06 -21.74
N ILE A 408 2.23 11.62 -22.87
CA ILE A 408 2.08 10.21 -23.24
C ILE A 408 2.81 9.98 -24.57
N SER A 409 3.55 8.87 -24.66
CA SER A 409 4.03 8.35 -25.93
C SER A 409 2.95 7.52 -26.60
N LEU A 410 2.57 7.87 -27.83
CA LEU A 410 1.60 7.14 -28.64
C LEU A 410 2.22 6.62 -29.93
N TYR A 411 1.65 5.54 -30.45
CA TYR A 411 1.95 5.05 -31.80
C TYR A 411 1.49 6.09 -32.85
N ASP A 412 2.31 6.35 -33.86
CA ASP A 412 1.99 7.36 -34.89
C ASP A 412 0.95 6.89 -35.94
N GLY A 413 0.45 5.66 -35.82
CA GLY A 413 -0.54 5.06 -36.71
C GLY A 413 0.00 4.59 -38.07
N SER A 414 1.26 4.86 -38.40
CA SER A 414 1.81 4.67 -39.76
C SER A 414 3.13 3.91 -39.79
N ASN A 415 4.07 4.23 -38.88
CA ASN A 415 5.41 3.67 -38.81
C ASN A 415 5.65 3.01 -37.44
N PRO A 416 5.78 1.67 -37.37
CA PRO A 416 5.98 0.89 -36.13
C PRO A 416 7.07 1.43 -35.20
N ASN A 417 8.07 2.11 -35.76
CA ASN A 417 9.27 2.57 -35.06
C ASN A 417 9.21 4.05 -34.69
N LYS A 418 8.08 4.72 -34.96
CA LYS A 418 7.90 6.13 -34.68
C LYS A 418 6.75 6.32 -33.71
N THR A 419 7.00 7.18 -32.75
CA THR A 419 6.07 7.56 -31.69
C THR A 419 5.84 9.06 -31.75
N VAL A 420 4.67 9.48 -31.28
CA VAL A 420 4.30 10.89 -31.13
C VAL A 420 4.12 11.19 -29.65
N LYS A 421 4.45 12.42 -29.27
CA LYS A 421 4.22 12.95 -27.93
C LYS A 421 2.85 13.61 -27.90
N LEU A 422 2.01 13.20 -26.96
CA LEU A 422 0.78 13.91 -26.59
C LEU A 422 1.02 14.60 -25.25
N ASP A 423 1.06 15.92 -25.25
CA ASP A 423 1.18 16.71 -24.03
C ASP A 423 -0.16 16.74 -23.28
N LEU A 424 -0.15 16.45 -21.98
CA LEU A 424 -1.34 16.42 -21.13
C LEU A 424 -1.78 17.82 -20.66
N GLY A 425 -0.99 18.85 -20.95
CA GLY A 425 -1.25 20.23 -20.51
C GLY A 425 -1.05 20.43 -19.01
N LEU A 426 -1.55 21.57 -18.49
CA LEU A 426 -1.45 21.95 -17.07
C LEU A 426 -2.69 21.55 -16.25
N SER A 427 -3.84 21.38 -16.89
CA SER A 427 -5.10 21.02 -16.23
C SER A 427 -5.28 19.50 -16.25
N PRO A 428 -5.26 18.82 -15.08
CA PRO A 428 -5.49 17.38 -15.04
C PRO A 428 -6.94 17.06 -15.41
N TRP A 429 -7.18 15.89 -16.02
CA TRP A 429 -8.53 15.40 -16.30
C TRP A 429 -9.25 14.91 -15.04
N VAL A 430 -8.49 14.51 -14.02
CA VAL A 430 -9.00 14.15 -12.69
C VAL A 430 -8.37 15.07 -11.65
N ASP A 431 -9.20 15.81 -10.93
CA ASP A 431 -8.77 16.65 -9.82
C ASP A 431 -8.78 15.84 -8.52
N GLN A 432 -7.59 15.53 -7.99
CA GLN A 432 -7.45 14.77 -6.76
C GLN A 432 -7.76 15.66 -5.56
N LYS A 433 -8.95 15.48 -4.98
CA LYS A 433 -9.43 16.24 -3.82
C LYS A 433 -8.97 15.73 -2.45
N GLY A 434 -8.02 14.79 -2.44
CA GLY A 434 -7.47 14.20 -1.23
C GLY A 434 -8.31 13.04 -0.70
N GLY A 435 -7.98 12.61 0.52
CA GLY A 435 -8.59 11.48 1.19
C GLY A 435 -7.82 11.17 2.47
N GLU A 436 -7.93 9.94 2.96
CA GLU A 436 -7.27 9.51 4.19
C GLU A 436 -6.97 8.00 4.16
N TYR A 437 -5.92 7.59 4.89
CA TYR A 437 -5.57 6.19 5.10
C TYR A 437 -6.32 5.63 6.32
N PHE A 438 -6.98 4.49 6.13
CA PHE A 438 -7.74 3.82 7.17
C PHE A 438 -7.34 2.35 7.26
N PHE A 439 -7.32 1.83 8.48
CA PHE A 439 -7.26 0.42 8.78
C PHE A 439 -8.67 -0.10 9.05
N THR A 440 -9.05 -1.19 8.38
CA THR A 440 -10.35 -1.87 8.58
C THR A 440 -10.11 -3.11 9.43
N PRO A 441 -10.43 -3.10 10.75
CA PRO A 441 -10.13 -4.23 11.60
C PRO A 441 -11.00 -5.45 11.30
N SER A 442 -10.54 -6.63 11.72
CA SER A 442 -11.38 -7.83 11.77
C SER A 442 -12.50 -7.68 12.81
N ILE A 443 -13.57 -8.45 12.66
CA ILE A 443 -14.68 -8.45 13.63
C ILE A 443 -14.19 -8.82 15.02
N ARG A 444 -13.28 -9.79 15.10
CA ARG A 444 -12.62 -10.20 16.33
C ARG A 444 -11.80 -9.07 16.95
N ALA A 445 -10.98 -8.37 16.18
CA ALA A 445 -10.20 -7.24 16.68
C ALA A 445 -11.10 -6.11 17.20
N LEU A 446 -12.20 -5.81 16.50
CA LEU A 446 -13.20 -4.85 16.99
C LEU A 446 -13.75 -5.25 18.37
N ARG A 447 -14.05 -6.54 18.57
CA ARG A 447 -14.60 -7.05 19.83
C ARG A 447 -13.59 -7.10 20.96
N GLU A 448 -12.39 -7.63 20.68
CA GLU A 448 -11.40 -7.98 21.71
C GLU A 448 -10.43 -6.83 22.04
N GLN A 449 -10.13 -5.95 21.07
CA GLN A 449 -9.11 -4.93 21.24
C GLN A 449 -9.69 -3.52 21.29
N PHE A 450 -10.70 -3.26 20.44
CA PHE A 450 -11.19 -1.89 20.19
C PHE A 450 -12.53 -1.55 20.85
N SER A 451 -13.16 -2.48 21.56
CA SER A 451 -14.44 -2.26 22.27
C SER A 451 -14.31 -2.58 23.75
N ALA A 452 -15.32 -2.20 24.55
CA ALA A 452 -15.33 -2.51 25.98
C ALA A 452 -15.58 -4.02 26.22
N ASP A 453 -15.05 -4.53 27.34
CA ASP A 453 -15.34 -5.90 27.78
C ASP A 453 -16.82 -6.07 28.11
N THR A 454 -17.35 -7.27 27.90
CA THR A 454 -18.68 -7.63 28.39
C THR A 454 -18.63 -7.69 29.91
N VAL A 455 -19.16 -6.66 30.58
CA VAL A 455 -19.41 -6.71 32.01
C VAL A 455 -20.55 -7.70 32.23
N ASN A 456 -20.23 -8.95 32.56
CA ASN A 456 -21.19 -9.86 33.17
C ASN A 456 -21.47 -9.32 34.57
N THR A 457 -22.52 -8.52 34.73
CA THR A 457 -23.09 -8.28 36.05
C THR A 457 -23.75 -9.57 36.53
N GLU A 458 -22.96 -10.46 37.12
CA GLU A 458 -23.47 -11.55 37.95
C GLU A 458 -24.04 -10.93 39.22
N GLY A 459 -25.32 -10.56 39.15
CA GLY A 459 -26.13 -10.32 40.33
C GLY A 459 -26.41 -11.64 41.02
N GLU A 460 -25.92 -11.76 42.25
CA GLU A 460 -26.31 -12.79 43.21
C GLU A 460 -27.84 -12.88 43.29
N SER A 461 -28.40 -14.06 42.96
CA SER A 461 -29.72 -14.45 43.46
C SER A 461 -29.73 -15.95 43.74
N GLU A 462 -30.21 -16.24 44.95
CA GLU A 462 -30.31 -17.50 45.68
C GLU A 462 -30.84 -18.70 44.87
N ASP A 463 -30.36 -19.89 45.27
CA ASP A 463 -30.76 -21.23 44.82
C ASP A 463 -32.27 -21.40 44.57
N PRO A 464 -32.62 -22.15 43.51
CA PRO A 464 -33.54 -23.26 43.76
C PRO A 464 -33.15 -24.56 43.03
N GLU A 465 -33.31 -25.66 43.77
CA GLU A 465 -33.51 -27.07 43.40
C GLU A 465 -33.11 -27.58 42.00
N GLU A 466 -32.31 -28.67 42.03
CA GLU A 466 -31.78 -29.45 40.91
C GLU A 466 -32.68 -29.57 39.66
N ASP A 467 -32.43 -28.70 38.69
CA ASP A 467 -32.94 -28.81 37.31
C ASP A 467 -32.17 -29.93 36.55
N PRO A 468 -32.85 -30.82 35.81
CA PRO A 468 -32.20 -31.81 34.92
C PRO A 468 -31.20 -31.20 33.90
N VAL A 469 -31.26 -29.90 33.64
CA VAL A 469 -30.25 -29.16 32.86
C VAL A 469 -28.90 -29.10 33.56
N VAL A 470 -28.86 -28.96 34.89
CA VAL A 470 -27.62 -28.92 35.69
C VAL A 470 -26.89 -30.27 35.64
N LYS A 471 -27.62 -31.40 35.68
CA LYS A 471 -27.03 -32.73 35.46
C LYS A 471 -26.41 -32.88 34.07
N LYS A 472 -27.02 -32.28 33.06
CA LYS A 472 -26.52 -32.33 31.67
C LYS A 472 -25.29 -31.43 31.49
N LEU A 473 -25.25 -30.29 32.20
CA LEU A 473 -24.08 -29.41 32.25
C LEU A 473 -22.93 -30.06 33.03
N GLN A 474 -23.20 -30.70 34.17
CA GLN A 474 -22.19 -31.41 34.95
C GLN A 474 -21.57 -32.55 34.15
N ALA A 475 -22.38 -33.34 33.43
CA ALA A 475 -21.87 -34.38 32.54
C ALA A 475 -20.98 -33.83 31.41
N LYS A 476 -21.25 -32.60 30.95
CA LYS A 476 -20.45 -31.93 29.91
C LYS A 476 -19.17 -31.30 30.47
N ILE A 477 -19.19 -30.85 31.73
CA ILE A 477 -18.00 -30.41 32.46
C ILE A 477 -17.06 -31.60 32.65
N ASP A 478 -17.58 -32.75 33.08
CA ASP A 478 -16.78 -33.97 33.26
C ASP A 478 -16.18 -34.46 31.92
N GLU A 479 -16.88 -34.31 30.81
CA GLU A 479 -16.39 -34.60 29.45
C GLU A 479 -15.25 -33.64 29.05
N LEU A 480 -15.43 -32.34 29.28
CA LEU A 480 -14.41 -31.32 28.98
C LEU A 480 -13.16 -31.46 29.86
N GLU A 481 -13.30 -31.88 31.12
CA GLU A 481 -12.16 -32.17 32.00
C GLU A 481 -11.36 -33.39 31.48
N GLN A 482 -12.01 -34.39 30.90
CA GLN A 482 -11.30 -35.51 30.26
C GLN A 482 -10.58 -35.08 28.99
N GLU A 483 -11.19 -34.23 28.16
CA GLU A 483 -10.54 -33.68 26.96
C GLU A 483 -9.35 -32.79 27.31
N GLN A 484 -9.46 -31.96 28.35
CA GLN A 484 -8.36 -31.13 28.84
C GLN A 484 -7.19 -32.00 29.33
N LYS A 485 -7.47 -33.12 30.02
CA LYS A 485 -6.45 -34.06 30.47
C LYS A 485 -5.76 -34.78 29.30
N ALA A 486 -6.49 -35.04 28.21
CA ALA A 486 -5.91 -35.59 26.98
C ALA A 486 -5.02 -34.55 26.26
N LEU A 487 -5.42 -33.28 26.22
CA LEU A 487 -4.62 -32.18 25.67
C LEU A 487 -3.33 -31.92 26.47
N LEU A 488 -3.39 -32.00 27.80
CA LEU A 488 -2.21 -31.91 28.66
C LEU A 488 -1.20 -33.01 28.33
N LYS A 489 -1.67 -34.23 28.08
CA LYS A 489 -0.81 -35.36 27.69
C LYS A 489 -0.14 -35.15 26.32
N ILE A 490 -0.87 -34.59 25.35
CA ILE A 490 -0.31 -34.20 24.04
C ILE A 490 0.74 -33.09 24.21
N THR A 491 0.53 -32.17 25.15
CA THR A 491 1.46 -31.09 25.45
C THR A 491 2.75 -31.63 26.09
N GLU A 492 2.64 -32.58 27.01
CA GLU A 492 3.80 -33.29 27.59
C GLU A 492 4.59 -34.06 26.53
N GLU A 493 3.92 -34.72 25.59
CA GLU A 493 4.56 -35.40 24.45
C GLU A 493 5.31 -34.42 23.54
N ARG A 494 4.77 -33.21 23.30
CA ARG A 494 5.44 -32.17 22.51
C ARG A 494 6.62 -31.50 23.22
N VAL A 495 6.64 -31.47 24.55
CA VAL A 495 7.81 -30.99 25.31
C VAL A 495 9.03 -31.90 25.09
N ALA A 496 8.81 -33.21 24.92
CA ALA A 496 9.90 -34.13 24.54
C ALA A 496 10.44 -33.88 23.12
N ASP A 497 9.60 -33.39 22.19
CA ASP A 497 10.05 -32.98 20.85
C ASP A 497 10.90 -31.70 20.90
N ILE A 498 10.68 -30.82 21.87
CA ILE A 498 11.47 -29.58 22.06
C ILE A 498 12.92 -29.93 22.44
N GLU A 499 13.14 -30.92 23.31
CA GLU A 499 14.50 -31.35 23.67
C GLU A 499 15.28 -31.89 22.45
N ASN A 500 14.59 -32.55 21.51
CA ASN A 500 15.17 -33.03 20.26
C ASN A 500 15.47 -31.87 19.29
N LEU A 501 14.62 -30.85 19.25
CA LEU A 501 14.85 -29.62 18.48
C LEU A 501 16.00 -28.78 19.06
N GLU A 502 16.16 -28.72 20.38
CA GLU A 502 17.30 -28.07 21.04
C GLU A 502 18.62 -28.77 20.72
N ALA A 503 18.63 -30.10 20.64
CA ALA A 503 19.79 -30.87 20.19
C ALA A 503 20.13 -30.56 18.72
N GLN A 504 19.13 -30.49 17.84
CA GLN A 504 19.33 -30.10 16.43
C GLN A 504 19.81 -28.65 16.28
N LEU A 505 19.29 -27.74 17.10
CA LEU A 505 19.72 -26.33 17.12
C LEU A 505 21.19 -26.22 17.53
N LYS A 506 21.62 -26.98 18.53
CA LYS A 506 23.02 -27.02 18.97
C LYS A 506 23.94 -27.55 17.87
N GLU A 507 23.53 -28.61 17.17
CA GLU A 507 24.29 -29.18 16.05
C GLU A 507 24.39 -28.20 14.87
N ALA A 508 23.31 -27.46 14.58
CA ALA A 508 23.30 -26.40 13.59
C ALA A 508 24.19 -25.21 13.98
N GLN A 509 24.20 -24.81 15.25
CA GLN A 509 25.07 -23.75 15.78
C GLN A 509 26.55 -24.12 15.69
N GLU A 510 26.93 -25.36 16.04
CA GLU A 510 28.30 -25.86 15.93
C GLU A 510 28.76 -25.90 14.46
N SER A 511 27.88 -26.31 13.54
CA SER A 511 28.13 -26.28 12.09
C SER A 511 28.28 -24.85 11.55
N HIS A 512 27.43 -23.93 12.00
CA HIS A 512 27.51 -22.51 11.65
C HIS A 512 28.80 -21.87 12.16
N GLN A 513 29.22 -22.19 13.39
CA GLN A 513 30.45 -21.66 13.98
C GLN A 513 31.69 -22.12 13.21
N LYS A 514 31.68 -23.37 12.72
CA LYS A 514 32.71 -23.91 11.84
C LYS A 514 32.73 -23.23 10.46
N PHE A 515 31.55 -22.97 9.89
CA PHE A 515 31.41 -22.17 8.66
C PHE A 515 31.94 -20.73 8.83
N VAL A 516 31.68 -20.09 9.98
CA VAL A 516 32.21 -18.76 10.30
C VAL A 516 33.74 -18.77 10.44
N GLU A 517 34.33 -19.79 11.05
CA GLU A 517 35.79 -19.96 11.12
C GLU A 517 36.44 -20.18 9.74
N GLU A 518 35.77 -20.91 8.85
CA GLU A 518 36.21 -21.08 7.46
C GLU A 518 36.05 -19.78 6.65
N THR A 519 34.96 -19.03 6.87
CA THR A 519 34.70 -17.73 6.23
C THR A 519 35.70 -16.66 6.68
N ARG A 520 36.21 -16.74 7.93
CA ARG A 520 37.26 -15.85 8.48
C ARG A 520 38.59 -15.90 7.71
N LYS A 521 38.84 -16.96 6.94
CA LYS A 521 40.04 -17.14 6.12
C LYS A 521 39.87 -16.63 4.68
N GLY A 522 38.65 -16.24 4.28
CA GLY A 522 38.34 -15.69 2.96
C GLY A 522 38.35 -14.16 2.93
N THR A 523 38.74 -13.59 1.78
CA THR A 523 38.63 -12.16 1.46
C THR A 523 37.18 -11.73 1.58
N VAL A 524 36.89 -10.68 2.37
CA VAL A 524 35.52 -10.17 2.55
C VAL A 524 35.22 -9.15 1.47
N VAL A 525 34.33 -9.50 0.56
CA VAL A 525 33.83 -8.59 -0.48
C VAL A 525 32.39 -8.21 -0.13
N GLY A 526 32.06 -6.92 -0.15
CA GLY A 526 30.69 -6.45 0.09
C GLY A 526 29.69 -6.99 -0.94
N TYR A 527 28.39 -6.87 -0.66
CA TYR A 527 27.26 -7.51 -1.37
C TYR A 527 27.18 -7.29 -2.91
N ALA A 528 28.03 -6.42 -3.48
CA ALA A 528 28.14 -6.18 -4.92
C ALA A 528 29.53 -6.51 -5.53
N GLY A 529 30.46 -7.10 -4.77
CA GLY A 529 31.72 -7.60 -5.34
C GLY A 529 32.80 -6.54 -5.66
N LEU A 530 32.63 -5.26 -5.30
CA LEU A 530 33.35 -4.15 -5.95
C LEU A 530 34.10 -3.17 -5.03
N ILE A 531 34.06 -3.35 -3.71
CA ILE A 531 34.89 -2.56 -2.78
C ILE A 531 35.54 -3.52 -1.78
N HIS A 532 36.87 -3.48 -1.72
CA HIS A 532 37.67 -4.31 -0.82
C HIS A 532 37.53 -3.82 0.62
N LEU A 533 36.80 -4.59 1.45
CA LEU A 533 36.62 -4.29 2.88
C LEU A 533 37.72 -4.91 3.75
N ASP A 534 38.81 -5.35 3.13
CA ASP A 534 39.97 -5.96 3.78
C ASP A 534 40.64 -5.02 4.80
N PHE A 535 40.36 -3.71 4.74
CA PHE A 535 40.82 -2.73 5.73
C PHE A 535 40.15 -2.92 7.10
N LEU A 536 38.91 -3.44 7.15
CA LEU A 536 38.20 -3.69 8.42
C LEU A 536 38.96 -4.70 9.29
N ASN A 537 39.64 -5.66 8.65
CA ASN A 537 40.48 -6.66 9.33
C ASN A 537 41.76 -6.06 9.94
N LYS A 538 42.10 -4.81 9.59
CA LYS A 538 43.30 -4.10 10.06
C LYS A 538 43.00 -3.06 11.14
N LEU A 539 41.72 -2.77 11.42
CA LEU A 539 41.32 -1.79 12.43
C LEU A 539 41.42 -2.37 13.84
N GLU A 540 41.97 -1.60 14.77
CA GLU A 540 41.87 -1.92 16.20
C GLU A 540 40.42 -1.75 16.69
N THR A 541 40.04 -2.43 17.78
CA THR A 541 38.67 -2.40 18.32
C THR A 541 38.16 -0.98 18.59
N GLY A 542 39.03 -0.07 19.05
CA GLY A 542 38.67 1.33 19.30
C GLY A 542 38.34 2.11 18.02
N ASP A 543 39.12 1.88 16.96
CA ASP A 543 38.92 2.55 15.67
C ASP A 543 37.70 2.01 14.92
N LEU A 544 37.41 0.71 15.07
CA LEU A 544 36.21 0.08 14.53
C LEU A 544 34.94 0.64 15.18
N ARG A 545 34.90 0.75 16.51
CA ARG A 545 33.80 1.41 17.24
C ARG A 545 33.61 2.84 16.76
N GLN A 546 34.70 3.59 16.62
CA GLN A 546 34.61 4.97 16.15
C GLN A 546 34.08 5.06 14.71
N LEU A 547 34.50 4.15 13.83
CA LEU A 547 33.99 4.08 12.46
C LEU A 547 32.48 3.79 12.43
N LYS A 548 31.99 2.86 13.26
CA LYS A 548 30.54 2.55 13.37
C LYS A 548 29.72 3.78 13.75
N HIS A 549 30.15 4.52 14.78
CA HIS A 549 29.50 5.77 15.17
C HIS A 549 29.57 6.84 14.08
N GLN A 550 30.74 7.06 13.47
CA GLN A 550 30.92 8.09 12.46
C GLN A 550 30.13 7.82 11.16
N VAL A 551 29.96 6.55 10.78
CA VAL A 551 29.11 6.18 9.64
C VAL A 551 27.63 6.39 9.95
N ARG A 552 27.18 6.05 11.18
CA ARG A 552 25.81 6.32 11.64
C ARG A 552 25.50 7.82 11.70
N ASP A 553 26.42 8.61 12.25
CA ASP A 553 26.28 10.07 12.33
C ASP A 553 26.30 10.71 10.94
N ALA A 554 27.16 10.21 10.04
CA ALA A 554 27.16 10.66 8.65
C ALA A 554 25.79 10.40 8.01
N LEU A 555 25.25 9.19 8.10
CA LEU A 555 23.92 8.85 7.56
C LEU A 555 22.80 9.69 8.16
N ALA A 556 22.83 9.96 9.47
CA ALA A 556 21.86 10.83 10.14
C ALA A 556 21.95 12.28 9.61
N GLN A 557 23.15 12.80 9.38
CA GLN A 557 23.34 14.10 8.72
C GLN A 557 22.82 14.05 7.28
N LEU A 558 23.04 12.96 6.54
CA LEU A 558 22.58 12.81 5.16
C LEU A 558 21.05 12.76 5.04
N ALA A 559 20.36 12.34 6.09
CA ALA A 559 18.90 12.32 6.15
C ALA A 559 18.29 13.73 6.38
N GLY A 560 19.09 14.73 6.77
CA GLY A 560 18.67 16.13 6.96
C GLY A 560 18.96 17.05 5.75
N ASP A 561 18.66 18.35 5.89
CA ASP A 561 18.94 19.36 4.86
C ASP A 561 20.42 19.80 4.92
N VAL A 562 21.30 19.10 4.20
CA VAL A 562 22.76 19.36 4.23
C VAL A 562 23.27 19.88 2.88
N ASP A 563 24.03 20.99 2.91
CA ASP A 563 24.71 21.56 1.73
C ASP A 563 25.86 20.67 1.22
N TRP A 564 26.06 20.66 -0.10
CA TRP A 564 27.03 19.83 -0.81
C TRP A 564 28.48 20.00 -0.31
N LYS A 565 28.88 21.21 0.08
CA LYS A 565 30.24 21.45 0.61
C LYS A 565 30.48 20.74 1.94
N THR A 566 29.47 20.73 2.80
CA THR A 566 29.51 19.99 4.07
C THR A 566 29.60 18.50 3.80
N TRP A 567 28.85 18.02 2.80
CA TRP A 567 28.81 16.63 2.37
C TRP A 567 30.16 16.12 1.83
N GLN A 568 30.76 16.85 0.87
CA GLN A 568 32.08 16.54 0.33
C GLN A 568 33.15 16.51 1.42
N ARG A 569 33.05 17.40 2.41
CA ARG A 569 33.97 17.44 3.54
C ARG A 569 33.84 16.18 4.40
N THR A 570 32.63 15.80 4.81
CA THR A 570 32.40 14.59 5.63
C THR A 570 32.99 13.34 4.96
N ILE A 571 32.81 13.19 3.65
CA ILE A 571 33.31 12.02 2.93
C ILE A 571 34.81 12.04 2.72
N ARG A 572 35.38 13.21 2.42
CA ARG A 572 36.84 13.37 2.35
C ARG A 572 37.49 13.05 3.68
N GLU A 573 36.88 13.50 4.79
CA GLU A 573 37.37 13.20 6.14
C GLU A 573 37.32 11.71 6.44
N LEU A 574 36.21 11.02 6.13
CA LEU A 574 36.11 9.56 6.30
C LEU A 574 37.12 8.82 5.42
N ASN A 575 37.21 9.15 4.13
CA ASN A 575 38.14 8.53 3.18
C ASN A 575 39.61 8.71 3.57
N SER A 576 40.01 9.93 3.95
CA SER A 576 41.37 10.22 4.39
C SER A 576 41.70 9.58 5.73
N LYS A 577 40.75 9.48 6.65
CA LYS A 577 40.98 8.94 7.99
C LYS A 577 41.12 7.42 8.01
N TYR A 578 40.28 6.72 7.24
CA TYR A 578 40.23 5.26 7.25
C TYR A 578 40.90 4.61 6.04
N GLY A 579 41.43 5.40 5.12
CA GLY A 579 42.20 4.92 3.98
C GLY A 579 41.37 4.04 3.05
N PHE A 580 40.15 4.48 2.69
CA PHE A 580 39.31 3.71 1.77
C PHE A 580 39.85 3.69 0.32
N ASP A 581 40.93 4.43 0.03
CA ASP A 581 41.57 4.56 -1.29
C ASP A 581 40.62 4.97 -2.42
N LEU A 582 39.55 5.69 -2.08
CA LEU A 582 38.57 6.13 -3.05
C LEU A 582 39.11 7.36 -3.82
N LEU A 583 39.29 7.21 -5.13
CA LEU A 583 39.86 8.24 -6.02
C LEU A 583 38.77 9.23 -6.52
N TYR A 584 39.06 10.54 -6.45
CA TYR A 584 38.27 11.57 -7.12
C TYR A 584 38.74 11.72 -8.58
N GLY A 585 38.01 11.13 -9.53
CA GLY A 585 38.25 11.32 -10.96
C GLY A 585 37.39 12.46 -11.52
N ASN A 586 38.00 13.40 -12.25
CA ASN A 586 37.26 14.26 -13.16
C ASN A 586 36.95 13.44 -14.42
N GLY A 587 35.67 13.10 -14.62
CA GLY A 587 35.18 12.48 -15.85
C GLY A 587 34.66 11.06 -15.66
N GLY A 588 33.42 10.92 -15.18
CA GLY A 588 32.48 9.84 -15.48
C GLY A 588 32.87 8.36 -15.28
N HIS A 589 34.08 8.07 -14.79
CA HIS A 589 34.67 6.74 -14.78
C HIS A 589 35.37 6.43 -13.45
N TYR A 590 35.10 5.22 -12.94
CA TYR A 590 35.86 4.57 -11.87
C TYR A 590 36.26 3.18 -12.37
N GLU A 591 37.55 2.84 -12.27
CA GLU A 591 38.13 1.58 -12.79
C GLU A 591 37.75 1.23 -14.25
N GLY A 592 37.55 2.24 -15.10
CA GLY A 592 37.26 2.05 -16.52
C GLY A 592 35.79 1.76 -16.86
N ARG A 593 34.86 1.75 -15.90
CA ARG A 593 33.41 1.59 -16.16
C ARG A 593 32.66 2.92 -16.08
N HIS A 594 31.68 3.09 -16.97
CA HIS A 594 30.91 4.33 -17.10
C HIS A 594 29.76 4.37 -16.08
N TRP A 595 29.41 5.55 -15.57
CA TRP A 595 28.35 5.73 -14.55
C TRP A 595 26.97 5.13 -14.91
N ARG A 596 26.70 4.85 -16.19
CA ARG A 596 25.42 4.25 -16.64
C ARG A 596 25.31 2.78 -16.23
N GLU A 597 26.42 2.06 -16.23
CA GLU A 597 26.51 0.67 -15.74
C GLU A 597 26.38 0.62 -14.21
N TRP A 598 26.83 1.66 -13.51
CA TRP A 598 26.62 1.81 -12.05
C TRP A 598 25.14 1.96 -11.67
N LYS A 599 24.36 2.62 -12.51
CA LYS A 599 22.91 2.78 -12.32
C LYS A 599 22.21 1.41 -12.34
N GLU A 600 22.68 0.47 -13.15
CA GLU A 600 22.16 -0.90 -13.25
C GLU A 600 22.43 -1.73 -11.98
N ILE A 601 23.60 -1.56 -11.34
CA ILE A 601 23.96 -2.26 -10.09
C ILE A 601 23.18 -1.70 -8.89
N GLN A 602 22.92 -0.39 -8.84
CA GLN A 602 22.07 0.23 -7.82
C GLN A 602 20.61 -0.23 -7.93
N TYR A 603 20.15 -0.56 -9.13
CA TYR A 603 18.82 -1.14 -9.35
C TYR A 603 18.77 -2.63 -9.05
N SER A 604 19.88 -3.37 -9.02
CA SER A 604 19.86 -4.78 -8.60
C SER A 604 19.86 -4.98 -7.08
N THR A 605 20.20 -3.95 -6.29
CA THR A 605 20.14 -3.95 -4.82
C THR A 605 18.79 -3.49 -4.26
N SER A 606 17.77 -3.31 -5.10
CA SER A 606 16.40 -2.92 -4.70
C SER A 606 15.62 -3.96 -3.90
N ASN A 607 16.24 -5.08 -3.52
CA ASN A 607 15.62 -6.19 -2.81
C ASN A 607 15.93 -6.22 -1.29
N SER A 608 16.46 -5.15 -0.70
CA SER A 608 16.62 -5.08 0.77
C SER A 608 15.44 -4.36 1.44
N ASP A 609 14.86 -5.01 2.45
CA ASP A 609 13.66 -4.63 3.21
C ASP A 609 13.89 -3.42 4.16
N TYR A 610 14.35 -2.26 3.68
CA TYR A 610 14.68 -1.13 4.57
C TYR A 610 14.01 0.22 4.20
N ASP A 611 13.08 0.67 5.06
CA ASP A 611 12.24 1.86 4.89
C ASP A 611 12.99 3.21 4.84
N ARG A 612 14.15 3.34 5.51
CA ARG A 612 14.93 4.60 5.45
C ARG A 612 15.56 4.85 4.07
N THR A 613 15.66 3.82 3.23
CA THR A 613 16.20 3.89 1.88
C THR A 613 15.23 4.56 0.89
N VAL A 614 13.93 4.53 1.18
CA VAL A 614 12.87 5.02 0.28
C VAL A 614 12.76 6.55 0.33
N ALA A 615 12.69 7.15 1.53
CA ALA A 615 12.71 8.61 1.70
C ALA A 615 14.00 9.23 1.10
N PHE A 616 15.12 8.52 1.26
CA PHE A 616 16.41 8.91 0.73
C PHE A 616 16.48 8.79 -0.82
N ARG A 617 15.91 7.72 -1.40
CA ARG A 617 15.75 7.53 -2.85
C ARG A 617 14.83 8.57 -3.50
N ASN A 618 13.73 8.95 -2.84
CA ASN A 618 12.76 9.92 -3.36
C ASN A 618 13.37 11.34 -3.46
N ARG A 619 14.13 11.79 -2.46
CA ARG A 619 14.89 13.06 -2.52
C ARG A 619 16.01 13.03 -3.57
N MET A 620 16.71 11.90 -3.71
CA MET A 620 17.72 11.70 -4.75
C MET A 620 17.13 11.73 -6.16
N GLY A 621 15.95 11.13 -6.36
CA GLY A 621 15.19 11.22 -7.61
C GLY A 621 14.79 12.67 -7.93
N GLN A 622 14.31 13.43 -6.95
CA GLN A 622 14.00 14.86 -7.10
C GLN A 622 15.24 15.70 -7.45
N TRP A 623 16.42 15.39 -6.89
CA TRP A 623 17.66 16.13 -7.14
C TRP A 623 18.37 15.77 -8.45
N CYS A 624 18.39 14.48 -8.83
CA CYS A 624 18.91 14.03 -10.12
C CYS A 624 18.04 14.50 -11.30
N ASN A 625 16.73 14.72 -11.08
CA ASN A 625 15.82 15.27 -12.08
C ASN A 625 15.92 16.80 -12.21
N ASN A 626 16.65 17.49 -11.33
CA ASN A 626 16.84 18.93 -11.38
C ASN A 626 18.01 19.28 -12.32
N ALA A 627 17.76 19.31 -13.63
CA ALA A 627 18.75 19.48 -14.71
C ALA A 627 19.50 20.84 -14.75
N LYS A 628 19.45 21.66 -13.69
CA LYS A 628 19.98 23.04 -13.66
C LYS A 628 21.30 23.23 -12.90
N TRP A 629 22.03 22.18 -12.54
CA TRP A 629 23.31 22.34 -11.85
C TRP A 629 24.51 22.31 -12.83
N LYS A 630 24.99 23.50 -13.20
CA LYS A 630 26.32 23.69 -13.81
C LYS A 630 27.36 23.87 -12.70
N ALA A 631 27.85 22.76 -12.14
CA ALA A 631 29.04 22.81 -11.29
C ALA A 631 30.27 23.09 -12.17
N GLU A 632 31.10 24.06 -11.79
CA GLU A 632 32.44 24.24 -12.38
C GLU A 632 33.23 22.93 -12.17
N GLY A 633 33.51 22.22 -13.27
CA GLY A 633 34.25 20.95 -13.26
C GLY A 633 33.60 19.77 -13.99
N GLY A 634 32.28 19.81 -14.25
CA GLY A 634 31.58 18.74 -14.96
C GLY A 634 31.43 17.44 -14.16
N ASP A 635 30.20 16.92 -14.12
CA ASP A 635 29.85 15.57 -13.63
C ASP A 635 30.07 15.25 -12.13
N ALA A 636 29.89 16.24 -11.25
CA ALA A 636 29.96 16.04 -9.79
C ALA A 636 28.83 15.13 -9.22
N ALA A 637 27.72 14.98 -9.93
CA ALA A 637 26.56 14.21 -9.48
C ALA A 637 26.80 12.68 -9.52
N GLY A 638 27.54 12.18 -10.52
CA GLY A 638 27.87 10.76 -10.64
C GLY A 638 28.82 10.28 -9.54
N CYS A 639 29.83 11.08 -9.21
CA CYS A 639 30.72 10.78 -8.09
C CYS A 639 29.93 10.77 -6.77
N ALA A 640 29.08 11.76 -6.51
CA ALA A 640 28.25 11.85 -5.31
C ALA A 640 27.48 10.56 -5.00
N LEU A 641 26.82 10.00 -6.01
CA LEU A 641 26.01 8.79 -5.91
C LEU A 641 26.82 7.55 -5.49
N MET A 642 28.04 7.41 -6.01
CA MET A 642 28.94 6.32 -5.64
C MET A 642 29.36 6.41 -4.18
N TRP A 643 29.75 7.60 -3.73
CA TRP A 643 30.16 7.83 -2.33
C TRP A 643 29.04 7.51 -1.35
N LEU A 644 27.81 7.84 -1.74
CA LEU A 644 26.63 7.63 -0.92
C LEU A 644 26.26 6.16 -0.82
N THR A 645 26.29 5.47 -1.96
CA THR A 645 26.10 4.02 -2.03
C THR A 645 27.14 3.28 -1.18
N PHE A 646 28.40 3.72 -1.21
CA PHE A 646 29.46 3.18 -0.37
C PHE A 646 29.19 3.38 1.12
N VAL A 647 28.79 4.57 1.57
CA VAL A 647 28.52 4.83 3.00
C VAL A 647 27.35 3.98 3.52
N ILE A 648 26.29 3.80 2.71
CA ILE A 648 25.17 2.92 3.04
C ILE A 648 25.62 1.45 3.13
N GLN A 649 26.36 0.97 2.12
CA GLN A 649 26.87 -0.40 2.12
C GLN A 649 27.84 -0.66 3.28
N LEU A 650 28.69 0.32 3.61
CA LEU A 650 29.62 0.23 4.72
C LEU A 650 28.87 0.17 6.05
N HIS A 651 27.79 0.95 6.22
CA HIS A 651 26.91 0.84 7.38
C HIS A 651 26.36 -0.58 7.54
N ASP A 652 25.79 -1.14 6.47
CA ASP A 652 25.15 -2.46 6.52
C ASP A 652 26.16 -3.57 6.85
N VAL A 653 27.36 -3.51 6.26
CA VAL A 653 28.44 -4.43 6.61
C VAL A 653 28.86 -4.25 8.06
N LEU A 654 28.97 -3.02 8.56
CA LEU A 654 29.35 -2.75 9.95
C LEU A 654 28.33 -3.20 10.99
N GLN A 655 27.05 -3.35 10.63
CA GLN A 655 26.03 -3.92 11.51
C GLN A 655 26.28 -5.40 11.79
N VAL A 656 26.70 -6.15 10.76
CA VAL A 656 26.93 -7.60 10.88
C VAL A 656 28.40 -7.96 11.16
N TYR A 657 29.33 -7.04 10.89
CA TYR A 657 30.77 -7.24 11.09
C TYR A 657 31.17 -6.90 12.53
N ARG A 658 31.66 -7.91 13.27
CA ARG A 658 32.06 -7.82 14.69
C ARG A 658 30.97 -7.15 15.54
N PRO A 659 29.79 -7.80 15.68
CA PRO A 659 28.67 -7.24 16.45
C PRO A 659 29.00 -7.08 17.94
N ASP A 660 30.03 -7.79 18.44
CA ASP A 660 30.59 -7.63 19.78
C ASP A 660 31.22 -6.25 20.04
N VAL A 661 31.45 -5.47 18.99
CA VAL A 661 32.01 -4.11 19.06
C VAL A 661 30.90 -3.12 18.72
N CYS A 662 30.20 -2.63 19.75
CA CYS A 662 29.29 -1.48 19.67
C CYS A 662 30.08 -0.18 19.65
#